data_AF-A0A349ZTT3-F1
#
_entry.id   AF-A0A349ZTT3-F1
#
_cell.length_a   1.000
_cell.length_b   1.000
_cell.length_c   1.000
_cell.angle_alpha   90.00
_cell.angle_beta   90.00
_cell.angle_gamma   90.00
#
_symmetry.space_group_name_H-M   'P 1'
#
loop_
_entity.id
_entity.type
_entity.pdbx_description
1 polymer ?
#
loop_
_entity_poly.entity_id
_entity_poly.type
_entity_poly.pdbx_seq_one_letter_code
_entity_poly.pdbx_strand_id
1 'polypeptide(L)'
;MSGRNEEKGAGSVQGKFKRRSVAILTVIGVGVVIYLISLYILFYSEAMKQQERNNERFFSATISNLRSNNREMDNLVKNFDSNNRIMLDNIVEAYSGDNYKELETMTPEEQSELLQNATYSMEDCKWMLIVNRDSKVIISSIPSNNGLSVIEDGEVGITLEEFQDLCDGEVDNIVVDNPYYGEEGEIGTKMYLYCKPIGGSYDSEGYKYVLTGIASDIIDTAKSSIGDPSVWLNASTIGNNASVLMVDASLDKVLYGDIRGTDKTGEKASEIGLGQEILTNDYTGWAELDGIRCYVSIREFFSDLYGRNNYIVIAAPLADMHGLRISVIIWNICLFLIFTVLMIAYCSFVRTDTINNDEDLRGVVLFKGTRFEATFSRELASKTLPVIITAAFLFFCASFYFQALMKLSESFSESVGTEREISAAVEQSSTLSDDFMAYYDMQYASRARLLAFIVSLNCGEYLNAGKDSEKVNPAGKVDSVGNRKVIRDDYNNTVYVINNSERLKKLVDLNEVDEIYLFSDRGIMIGTSSNILNFSLSRDPGDQSEEFWDILEGRVDFIIQEPRISDQGFLMQYIGYYMDYYTRLGENGETEYVDYTLYLKQQDGKYNGNEITSHRGFLQIQLDPEDRNDVMESSKPEYVLSNTKISNNGVLMGFEELEDENDYYIFYSQIPSLVGMTASELELSEKAFNGNYNGFQFINGVRYLQSIRKAGDYYISTAMPVSSLYEDVFHTAVIGALYLLVVLLIISSFNLFVGNVIEEKRYRQENDPLAILGVLDSRNQWKNSPHTRRFELLITKCLIILGGVFIASIIYEANRQGSNSAIIYIISGEWDRGIHIFSLSACVVIGIVTALLIRIVEHVTCLIASVFGSRIMTIIKLVLSIVKTAVVIVVVLYCLFLMGIDATRLLASAGIMSVVVGLGAQSLVGDILAGIFLVMEGSIHVGDYILINDVRGRITEIGLRTTRYEDINQNIRIIGNNEMKSFANMSMKYSVVFYYIPVPYNEDYPAIRKLLNKEFIELYETNRALKGIPSCLGIQQFSESSVDLCVKFMCEEGARLDVQRFMYDQIMRIFMENNITIPFNQLDVHIERELREK
;
A
#
# COMPACT_ATOMS: atom_id res chain seq x y z
N MET A 1 4.53 -83.24 29.72
CA MET A 1 4.53 -82.01 30.55
C MET A 1 5.51 -81.02 29.94
N SER A 2 5.24 -79.71 30.08
CA SER A 2 6.01 -78.58 29.52
C SER A 2 5.49 -77.98 28.20
N GLY A 3 4.21 -77.61 28.19
CA GLY A 3 3.70 -76.51 27.37
C GLY A 3 3.21 -75.40 28.29
N ARG A 4 4.11 -74.49 28.68
CA ARG A 4 3.85 -73.21 29.38
C ARG A 4 5.22 -72.59 29.69
N ASN A 5 5.75 -71.74 28.79
CA ASN A 5 6.72 -70.69 29.17
C ASN A 5 7.11 -69.68 28.06
N GLU A 6 6.60 -69.76 26.82
CA GLU A 6 7.01 -68.81 25.77
C GLU A 6 6.18 -67.50 25.70
N GLU A 7 5.07 -67.37 26.43
CA GLU A 7 4.25 -66.15 26.38
C GLU A 7 4.78 -64.96 27.22
N LYS A 8 5.82 -65.14 28.04
CA LYS A 8 6.36 -64.03 28.87
C LYS A 8 7.38 -63.13 28.16
N GLY A 9 7.84 -63.48 26.96
CA GLY A 9 8.83 -62.70 26.21
C GLY A 9 8.26 -61.52 25.41
N ALA A 10 7.06 -61.67 24.84
CA ALA A 10 6.46 -60.70 23.91
C ALA A 10 5.95 -59.41 24.61
N GLY A 11 5.43 -59.53 25.83
CA GLY A 11 4.97 -58.38 26.63
C GLY A 11 6.08 -57.41 27.04
N SER A 12 7.31 -57.90 27.22
CA SER A 12 8.46 -57.06 27.59
C SER A 12 9.00 -56.22 26.42
N VAL A 13 8.85 -56.71 25.19
CA VAL A 13 9.32 -56.04 23.96
C VAL A 13 8.33 -54.94 23.55
N GLN A 14 7.03 -55.19 23.64
CA GLN A 14 5.99 -54.17 23.46
C GLN A 14 6.08 -53.07 24.52
N GLY A 15 6.33 -53.43 25.79
CA GLY A 15 6.55 -52.48 26.88
C GLY A 15 7.81 -51.61 26.72
N LYS A 16 8.91 -52.18 26.18
CA LYS A 16 10.15 -51.44 25.87
C LYS A 16 10.01 -50.54 24.64
N PHE A 17 9.27 -50.94 23.61
CA PHE A 17 8.97 -50.07 22.46
C PHE A 17 8.08 -48.89 22.88
N LYS A 18 7.02 -49.14 23.66
CA LYS A 18 6.13 -48.10 24.19
C LYS A 18 6.87 -47.10 25.09
N ARG A 19 7.76 -47.57 25.98
CA ARG A 19 8.63 -46.70 26.81
C ARG A 19 9.62 -45.86 25.99
N ARG A 20 10.13 -46.37 24.87
CA ARG A 20 11.09 -45.66 23.98
C ARG A 20 10.41 -44.61 23.11
N SER A 21 9.22 -44.91 22.59
CA SER A 21 8.37 -43.92 21.90
C SER A 21 8.03 -42.77 22.85
N VAL A 22 7.69 -43.09 24.10
CA VAL A 22 7.39 -42.10 25.15
C VAL A 22 8.60 -41.23 25.47
N ALA A 23 9.83 -41.78 25.53
CA ALA A 23 11.06 -41.02 25.78
C ALA A 23 11.39 -40.00 24.66
N ILE A 24 11.24 -40.42 23.39
CA ILE A 24 11.44 -39.52 22.23
C ILE A 24 10.39 -38.40 22.25
N LEU A 25 9.12 -38.75 22.49
CA LEU A 25 8.02 -37.79 22.63
C LEU A 25 8.20 -36.84 23.82
N THR A 26 8.79 -37.28 24.94
CA THR A 26 9.05 -36.41 26.09
C THR A 26 10.21 -35.47 25.85
N VAL A 27 11.30 -35.90 25.20
CA VAL A 27 12.41 -34.99 24.86
C VAL A 27 11.99 -33.95 23.82
N ILE A 28 11.22 -34.37 22.81
CA ILE A 28 10.61 -33.43 21.84
C ILE A 28 9.65 -32.48 22.57
N GLY A 29 8.80 -33.00 23.46
CA GLY A 29 7.87 -32.20 24.24
C GLY A 29 8.57 -31.16 25.13
N VAL A 30 9.63 -31.55 25.84
CA VAL A 30 10.41 -30.65 26.69
C VAL A 30 11.17 -29.62 25.85
N GLY A 31 11.75 -30.02 24.72
CA GLY A 31 12.40 -29.09 23.79
C GLY A 31 11.40 -28.07 23.21
N VAL A 32 10.22 -28.51 22.77
CA VAL A 32 9.17 -27.60 22.31
C VAL A 32 8.74 -26.64 23.42
N VAL A 33 8.56 -27.12 24.65
CA VAL A 33 8.18 -26.27 25.80
C VAL A 33 9.25 -25.23 26.13
N ILE A 34 10.53 -25.61 26.16
CA ILE A 34 11.64 -24.67 26.42
C ILE A 34 11.74 -23.65 25.28
N TYR A 35 11.61 -24.07 24.03
CA TYR A 35 11.57 -23.18 22.87
C TYR A 35 10.44 -22.14 22.98
N LEU A 36 9.23 -22.59 23.34
CA LEU A 36 8.07 -21.74 23.53
C LEU A 36 8.31 -20.69 24.61
N ILE A 37 8.89 -21.10 25.74
CA ILE A 37 9.22 -20.20 26.85
C ILE A 37 10.28 -19.18 26.41
N SER A 38 11.34 -19.61 25.72
CA SER A 38 12.41 -18.73 25.25
C SER A 38 11.92 -17.72 24.20
N LEU A 39 11.11 -18.15 23.23
CA LEU A 39 10.49 -17.25 22.25
C LEU A 39 9.58 -16.24 22.95
N TYR A 40 8.74 -16.70 23.88
CA TYR A 40 7.85 -15.83 24.63
C TYR A 40 8.63 -14.76 25.40
N ILE A 41 9.68 -15.13 26.13
CA ILE A 41 10.52 -14.18 26.89
C ILE A 41 11.19 -13.16 25.97
N LEU A 42 11.71 -13.61 24.83
CA LEU A 42 12.44 -12.75 23.91
C LEU A 42 11.52 -11.74 23.22
N PHE A 43 10.37 -12.20 22.72
CA PHE A 43 9.36 -11.31 22.15
C PHE A 43 8.77 -10.36 23.17
N TYR A 44 8.60 -10.82 24.41
CA TYR A 44 8.15 -9.99 25.52
C TYR A 44 9.14 -8.87 25.84
N SER A 45 10.44 -9.20 25.94
CA SER A 45 11.49 -8.20 26.21
C SER A 45 11.62 -7.18 25.09
N GLU A 46 11.49 -7.61 23.83
CA GLU A 46 11.64 -6.70 22.69
C GLU A 46 10.43 -5.78 22.55
N ALA A 47 9.21 -6.31 22.73
CA ALA A 47 7.99 -5.52 22.73
C ALA A 47 8.01 -4.42 23.81
N MET A 48 8.49 -4.75 25.01
CA MET A 48 8.64 -3.77 26.11
C MET A 48 9.62 -2.64 25.75
N LYS A 49 10.83 -2.98 25.29
CA LYS A 49 11.85 -1.97 24.94
C LYS A 49 11.44 -1.09 23.76
N GLN A 50 10.70 -1.65 22.81
CA GLN A 50 10.18 -0.89 21.68
C GLN A 50 9.07 0.06 22.14
N GLN A 51 8.16 -0.39 23.00
CA GLN A 51 7.12 0.49 23.52
C GLN A 51 7.70 1.63 24.36
N GLU A 52 8.69 1.35 25.22
CA GLU A 52 9.36 2.36 26.03
C GLU A 52 9.96 3.47 25.14
N ARG A 53 10.67 3.08 24.07
CA ARG A 53 11.22 4.03 23.09
C ARG A 53 10.15 4.82 22.34
N ASN A 54 9.02 4.18 21.99
CA ASN A 54 7.91 4.85 21.32
C ASN A 54 7.25 5.88 22.24
N ASN A 55 7.00 5.51 23.49
CA ASN A 55 6.38 6.38 24.49
C ASN A 55 7.26 7.62 24.76
N GLU A 56 8.57 7.46 24.93
CA GLU A 56 9.49 8.60 25.13
C GLU A 56 9.53 9.55 23.93
N ARG A 57 9.54 9.01 22.70
CA ARG A 57 9.50 9.83 21.48
C ARG A 57 8.20 10.62 21.37
N PHE A 58 7.07 10.03 21.77
CA PHE A 58 5.76 10.68 21.81
C PHE A 58 5.76 11.80 22.84
N PHE A 59 6.09 11.52 24.10
CA PHE A 59 6.10 12.54 25.16
C PHE A 59 6.95 13.75 24.80
N SER A 60 8.15 13.52 24.26
CA SER A 60 9.02 14.61 23.83
C SER A 60 8.43 15.44 22.69
N ALA A 61 7.66 14.84 21.78
CA ALA A 61 6.98 15.57 20.70
C ALA A 61 5.80 16.38 21.24
N THR A 62 4.89 15.72 21.97
CA THR A 62 3.67 16.32 22.49
C THR A 62 3.95 17.50 23.41
N ILE A 63 4.93 17.37 24.32
CA ILE A 63 5.32 18.47 25.23
C ILE A 63 5.95 19.64 24.45
N SER A 64 6.71 19.36 23.39
CA SER A 64 7.33 20.40 22.56
C SER A 64 6.28 21.19 21.78
N ASN A 65 5.33 20.50 21.13
CA ASN A 65 4.29 21.11 20.33
C ASN A 65 3.37 21.99 21.19
N LEU A 66 2.95 21.48 22.36
CA LEU A 66 2.11 22.23 23.29
C LEU A 66 2.76 23.52 23.79
N ARG A 67 4.06 23.49 24.06
CA ARG A 67 4.79 24.68 24.50
C ARG A 67 4.92 25.73 23.39
N SER A 68 5.02 25.31 22.12
CA SER A 68 5.03 26.24 20.98
C SER A 68 3.65 26.87 20.79
N ASN A 69 2.62 26.03 20.64
CA ASN A 69 1.25 26.49 20.39
C ASN A 69 0.73 27.40 21.51
N ASN A 70 1.00 27.06 22.78
CA ASN A 70 0.56 27.89 23.91
C ASN A 70 1.27 29.26 23.90
N ARG A 71 2.54 29.31 23.49
CA ARG A 71 3.31 30.55 23.43
C ARG A 71 2.82 31.47 22.30
N GLU A 72 2.46 30.90 21.15
CA GLU A 72 1.89 31.63 20.01
C GLU A 72 0.49 32.15 20.33
N MET A 73 -0.36 31.32 20.97
CA MET A 73 -1.70 31.72 21.41
C MET A 73 -1.67 32.81 22.48
N ASP A 74 -0.76 32.71 23.45
CA ASP A 74 -0.57 33.75 24.47
C ASP A 74 -0.12 35.09 23.85
N ASN A 75 0.61 35.07 22.73
CA ASN A 75 1.00 36.28 22.01
C ASN A 75 -0.20 36.88 21.26
N LEU A 76 -1.01 36.06 20.59
CA LEU A 76 -2.22 36.52 19.90
C LEU A 76 -3.24 37.14 20.86
N VAL A 77 -3.49 36.50 22.01
CA VAL A 77 -4.38 37.04 23.04
C VAL A 77 -3.85 38.36 23.60
N LYS A 78 -2.54 38.45 23.87
CA LYS A 78 -1.93 39.70 24.36
C LYS A 78 -2.06 40.83 23.35
N ASN A 79 -1.86 40.54 22.07
CA ASN A 79 -2.01 41.52 21.00
C ASN A 79 -3.48 41.93 20.83
N PHE A 80 -4.43 41.01 20.94
CA PHE A 80 -5.86 41.35 20.90
C PHE A 80 -6.28 42.26 22.08
N ASP A 81 -5.89 41.88 23.30
CA ASP A 81 -6.19 42.64 24.51
C ASP A 81 -5.50 44.01 24.53
N SER A 82 -4.24 44.11 24.08
CA SER A 82 -3.52 45.38 24.00
C SER A 82 -4.19 46.33 23.02
N ASN A 83 -4.55 45.84 21.83
CA ASN A 83 -5.15 46.66 20.79
C ASN A 83 -6.52 47.19 21.17
N ASN A 84 -7.37 46.35 21.78
CA ASN A 84 -8.66 46.81 22.30
C ASN A 84 -8.46 47.86 23.39
N ARG A 85 -7.53 47.64 24.34
CA ARG A 85 -7.24 48.60 25.40
C ARG A 85 -6.77 49.96 24.87
N ILE A 86 -5.88 49.99 23.88
CA ILE A 86 -5.34 51.26 23.39
C ILE A 86 -6.39 52.03 22.57
N MET A 87 -7.22 51.34 21.77
CA MET A 87 -8.35 51.97 21.09
C MET A 87 -9.35 52.61 22.06
N LEU A 88 -9.60 51.96 23.20
CA LEU A 88 -10.41 52.52 24.28
C LEU A 88 -9.77 53.73 24.94
N ASP A 89 -8.46 53.68 25.21
CA ASP A 89 -7.72 54.84 25.71
C ASP A 89 -7.79 56.02 24.73
N ASN A 90 -7.79 55.78 23.41
CA ASN A 90 -7.96 56.82 22.38
C ASN A 90 -9.36 57.43 22.37
N ILE A 91 -10.42 56.62 22.52
CA ILE A 91 -11.79 57.11 22.66
C ILE A 91 -11.94 57.90 23.97
N VAL A 92 -11.41 57.40 25.07
CA VAL A 92 -11.42 58.12 26.37
C VAL A 92 -10.68 59.45 26.26
N GLU A 93 -9.53 59.49 25.58
CA GLU A 93 -8.77 60.72 25.36
C GLU A 93 -9.59 61.73 24.52
N ALA A 94 -10.25 61.29 23.46
CA ALA A 94 -11.10 62.13 22.60
C ALA A 94 -12.26 62.80 23.36
N TYR A 95 -12.78 62.12 24.38
CA TYR A 95 -13.89 62.58 25.23
C TYR A 95 -13.45 63.25 26.54
N SER A 96 -12.14 63.40 26.76
CA SER A 96 -11.59 64.07 27.94
C SER A 96 -11.28 65.55 27.67
N GLY A 97 -11.52 66.43 28.65
CA GLY A 97 -11.14 67.85 28.58
C GLY A 97 -12.15 68.78 27.87
N ASP A 98 -11.65 69.82 27.19
CA ASP A 98 -12.47 70.87 26.56
C ASP A 98 -13.35 70.37 25.38
N ASN A 99 -13.05 69.18 24.84
CA ASN A 99 -13.81 68.52 23.76
C ASN A 99 -15.17 67.98 24.21
N TYR A 100 -15.36 67.70 25.51
CA TYR A 100 -16.63 67.21 26.07
C TYR A 100 -17.78 68.22 25.91
N LYS A 101 -17.48 69.53 25.93
CA LYS A 101 -18.50 70.59 25.78
C LYS A 101 -19.10 70.66 24.39
N GLU A 102 -18.38 70.22 23.35
CA GLU A 102 -18.92 70.13 21.99
C GLU A 102 -19.83 68.92 21.85
N LEU A 103 -19.50 67.80 22.51
CA LEU A 103 -20.38 66.64 22.61
C LEU A 103 -21.68 66.96 23.35
N GLU A 104 -21.63 67.71 24.46
CA GLU A 104 -22.82 68.11 25.23
C GLU A 104 -23.84 68.95 24.43
N THR A 105 -23.40 69.56 23.31
CA THR A 105 -24.26 70.31 22.40
C THR A 105 -24.86 69.50 21.25
N MET A 106 -24.40 68.26 21.04
CA MET A 106 -24.90 67.33 20.02
C MET A 106 -26.22 66.69 20.46
N THR A 107 -27.07 66.29 19.50
CA THR A 107 -28.28 65.54 19.84
C THR A 107 -27.94 64.11 20.28
N PRO A 108 -28.80 63.45 21.08
CA PRO A 108 -28.60 62.05 21.44
C PRO A 108 -28.43 61.12 20.24
N GLU A 109 -29.09 61.41 19.10
CA GLU A 109 -28.88 60.66 17.85
C GLU A 109 -27.48 60.86 17.26
N GLU A 110 -26.95 62.08 17.26
CA GLU A 110 -25.61 62.41 16.73
C GLU A 110 -24.50 61.78 17.59
N GLN A 111 -24.66 61.82 18.92
CA GLN A 111 -23.74 61.17 19.85
C GLN A 111 -23.77 59.64 19.71
N SER A 112 -24.97 59.06 19.56
CA SER A 112 -25.13 57.63 19.32
C SER A 112 -24.53 57.20 17.99
N GLU A 113 -24.71 57.95 16.90
CA GLU A 113 -24.16 57.65 15.58
C GLU A 113 -22.62 57.69 15.57
N LEU A 114 -22.02 58.65 16.28
CA LEU A 114 -20.58 58.75 16.42
C LEU A 114 -19.99 57.56 17.21
N LEU A 115 -20.65 57.14 18.29
CA LEU A 115 -20.31 55.91 19.01
C LEU A 115 -20.56 54.68 18.16
N GLN A 116 -21.70 54.58 17.47
CA GLN A 116 -22.03 53.45 16.58
C GLN A 116 -20.98 53.27 15.50
N ASN A 117 -20.49 54.36 14.89
CA ASN A 117 -19.44 54.31 13.87
C ASN A 117 -18.09 53.83 14.42
N ALA A 118 -17.75 54.19 15.67
CA ALA A 118 -16.57 53.67 16.37
C ALA A 118 -16.76 52.20 16.82
N THR A 119 -18.01 51.76 16.99
CA THR A 119 -18.37 50.40 17.40
C THR A 119 -18.52 49.46 16.18
N TYR A 120 -18.91 49.96 15.01
CA TYR A 120 -19.14 49.20 13.77
C TYR A 120 -17.87 48.54 13.21
N SER A 121 -16.71 49.02 13.64
CA SER A 121 -15.38 48.47 13.31
C SER A 121 -14.91 47.40 14.31
N MET A 122 -15.69 47.09 15.33
CA MET A 122 -15.49 45.97 16.24
C MET A 122 -16.55 44.92 15.91
N GLU A 123 -16.16 43.77 15.36
CA GLU A 123 -17.12 42.73 14.96
C GLU A 123 -18.01 42.24 16.13
N ASP A 124 -17.56 42.41 17.39
CA ASP A 124 -18.22 41.82 18.56
C ASP A 124 -18.61 42.84 19.67
N CYS A 125 -18.55 44.14 19.42
CA CYS A 125 -19.04 45.14 20.37
C CYS A 125 -20.53 45.45 20.10
N LYS A 126 -21.43 44.78 20.83
CA LYS A 126 -22.88 44.93 20.64
C LYS A 126 -23.37 46.31 21.10
N TRP A 127 -22.84 46.81 22.22
CA TRP A 127 -23.18 48.12 22.80
C TRP A 127 -21.97 48.79 23.44
N MET A 128 -21.89 50.12 23.30
CA MET A 128 -20.96 50.96 24.04
C MET A 128 -21.77 51.93 24.89
N LEU A 129 -21.50 51.98 26.20
CA LEU A 129 -22.24 52.79 27.17
C LEU A 129 -21.30 53.73 27.94
N ILE A 130 -21.77 54.94 28.19
CA ILE A 130 -21.17 55.88 29.14
C ILE A 130 -22.15 56.01 30.28
N VAL A 131 -21.72 55.74 31.50
CA VAL A 131 -22.59 55.73 32.68
C VAL A 131 -22.10 56.69 33.76
N ASN A 132 -23.06 57.24 34.51
CA ASN A 132 -22.78 58.03 35.69
C ASN A 132 -22.71 57.13 36.95
N ARG A 133 -22.32 57.74 38.08
CA ARG A 133 -22.25 57.07 39.40
C ARG A 133 -23.59 56.55 39.92
N ASP A 134 -24.71 57.03 39.38
CA ASP A 134 -26.07 56.59 39.72
C ASP A 134 -26.57 55.47 38.79
N SER A 135 -25.67 54.81 38.06
CA SER A 135 -25.97 53.70 37.13
C SER A 135 -26.85 54.11 35.94
N LYS A 136 -26.93 55.39 35.60
CA LYS A 136 -27.66 55.88 34.43
C LYS A 136 -26.74 55.98 33.22
N VAL A 137 -27.21 55.46 32.10
CA VAL A 137 -26.58 55.65 30.79
C VAL A 137 -26.74 57.11 30.38
N ILE A 138 -25.63 57.79 30.12
CA ILE A 138 -25.55 59.17 29.65
C ILE A 138 -25.49 59.19 28.13
N ILE A 139 -24.65 58.32 27.56
CA ILE A 139 -24.45 58.18 26.11
C ILE A 139 -24.35 56.69 25.76
N SER A 140 -25.00 56.27 24.69
CA SER A 140 -25.03 54.89 24.21
C SER A 140 -24.82 54.85 22.70
N SER A 141 -24.23 53.77 22.19
CA SER A 141 -24.25 53.46 20.75
C SER A 141 -25.67 53.16 20.22
N ILE A 142 -26.66 52.94 21.09
CA ILE A 142 -28.07 52.81 20.71
C ILE A 142 -28.88 53.95 21.33
N PRO A 143 -29.54 54.82 20.53
CA PRO A 143 -30.24 56.01 21.04
C PRO A 143 -31.31 55.70 22.10
N SER A 144 -31.95 54.52 22.03
CA SER A 144 -32.99 54.09 22.97
C SER A 144 -32.49 53.82 24.39
N ASN A 145 -31.18 53.63 24.56
CA ASN A 145 -30.60 53.21 25.84
C ASN A 145 -30.13 54.42 26.67
N ASN A 146 -30.15 55.62 26.10
CA ASN A 146 -29.82 56.86 26.81
C ASN A 146 -30.84 57.12 27.94
N GLY A 147 -30.34 57.33 29.16
CA GLY A 147 -31.13 57.60 30.36
C GLY A 147 -31.63 56.36 31.12
N LEU A 148 -31.41 55.15 30.60
CA LEU A 148 -31.78 53.90 31.28
C LEU A 148 -30.86 53.58 32.46
N SER A 149 -31.40 52.81 33.42
CA SER A 149 -30.66 52.31 34.58
C SER A 149 -30.08 50.94 34.27
N VAL A 150 -28.76 50.83 34.31
CA VAL A 150 -28.03 49.61 33.90
C VAL A 150 -28.26 48.42 34.86
N ILE A 151 -28.65 48.71 36.11
CA ILE A 151 -28.86 47.71 37.18
C ILE A 151 -30.31 47.23 37.24
N GLU A 152 -31.30 48.07 36.92
CA GLU A 152 -32.74 47.75 37.08
C GLU A 152 -33.36 47.08 35.84
N ASP A 153 -32.85 47.37 34.63
CA ASP A 153 -33.45 46.92 33.37
C ASP A 153 -32.77 45.68 32.74
N GLY A 154 -31.76 45.09 33.41
CA GLY A 154 -31.16 43.82 33.00
C GLY A 154 -30.16 43.87 31.83
N GLU A 155 -29.71 45.06 31.43
CA GLU A 155 -28.83 45.21 30.26
C GLU A 155 -27.38 44.73 30.47
N VAL A 156 -26.86 44.71 31.70
CA VAL A 156 -25.42 44.38 31.97
C VAL A 156 -25.19 43.37 33.11
N GLY A 157 -26.23 42.95 33.84
CA GLY A 157 -26.14 41.80 34.77
C GLY A 157 -25.12 41.91 35.91
N ILE A 158 -24.64 43.11 36.23
CA ILE A 158 -23.69 43.40 37.32
C ILE A 158 -24.41 43.71 38.63
N THR A 159 -23.84 43.29 39.77
CA THR A 159 -24.39 43.63 41.09
C THR A 159 -24.10 45.09 41.45
N LEU A 160 -24.94 45.68 42.32
CA LEU A 160 -24.74 47.05 42.82
C LEU A 160 -23.39 47.23 43.52
N GLU A 161 -22.88 46.16 44.16
CA GLU A 161 -21.60 46.15 44.86
C GLU A 161 -20.43 46.16 43.86
N GLU A 162 -20.48 45.32 42.82
CA GLU A 162 -19.50 45.32 41.72
C GLU A 162 -19.49 46.65 40.94
N PHE A 163 -20.66 47.26 40.73
CA PHE A 163 -20.76 48.57 40.10
C PHE A 163 -20.19 49.70 40.98
N GLN A 164 -20.36 49.60 42.30
CA GLN A 164 -19.81 50.54 43.26
C GLN A 164 -18.27 50.44 43.34
N ASP A 165 -17.72 49.22 43.41
CA ASP A 165 -16.27 48.98 43.38
C ASP A 165 -15.63 49.53 42.08
N LEU A 166 -16.32 49.34 40.95
CA LEU A 166 -15.95 49.89 39.65
C LEU A 166 -15.98 51.43 39.67
N CYS A 167 -17.02 52.05 40.26
CA CYS A 167 -17.16 53.50 40.38
C CYS A 167 -16.10 54.13 41.30
N ASP A 168 -15.77 53.46 42.41
CA ASP A 168 -14.82 53.94 43.42
C ASP A 168 -13.35 53.77 42.99
N GLY A 169 -13.10 53.00 41.91
CA GLY A 169 -11.79 52.92 41.26
C GLY A 169 -10.83 51.97 41.97
N GLU A 170 -11.36 51.00 42.71
CA GLU A 170 -10.55 49.95 43.32
C GLU A 170 -10.15 48.85 42.33
N VAL A 171 -10.78 48.83 41.14
CA VAL A 171 -10.54 47.81 40.11
C VAL A 171 -10.47 48.46 38.73
N ASP A 172 -9.36 48.26 38.00
CA ASP A 172 -9.17 48.82 36.65
C ASP A 172 -9.97 48.05 35.58
N ASN A 173 -10.15 46.73 35.76
CA ASN A 173 -10.84 45.82 34.84
C ASN A 173 -11.67 44.79 35.63
N ILE A 174 -12.95 44.61 35.30
CA ILE A 174 -13.76 43.51 35.83
C ILE A 174 -14.17 42.60 34.67
N VAL A 175 -13.90 41.29 34.83
CA VAL A 175 -14.38 40.25 33.91
C VAL A 175 -15.64 39.66 34.51
N VAL A 176 -16.77 39.82 33.83
CA VAL A 176 -18.07 39.33 34.30
C VAL A 176 -18.44 38.06 33.53
N ASP A 177 -18.56 36.97 34.28
CA ASP A 177 -18.75 35.60 33.77
C ASP A 177 -20.23 35.16 33.72
N ASN A 178 -21.20 36.08 33.58
CA ASN A 178 -22.63 35.77 33.78
C ASN A 178 -23.48 35.87 32.50
N PRO A 179 -24.44 34.95 32.25
CA PRO A 179 -25.06 34.74 30.95
C PRO A 179 -26.19 35.75 30.67
N TYR A 180 -26.17 36.34 29.48
CA TYR A 180 -27.37 36.91 28.88
C TYR A 180 -28.21 35.77 28.27
N TYR A 181 -29.35 35.43 28.88
CA TYR A 181 -30.33 34.51 28.26
C TYR A 181 -31.31 35.32 27.42
N GLY A 182 -31.07 35.39 26.11
CA GLY A 182 -32.12 35.75 25.15
C GLY A 182 -33.20 34.66 25.10
N GLU A 183 -34.43 35.03 24.73
CA GLU A 183 -35.61 34.13 24.67
C GLU A 183 -35.44 32.89 23.76
N GLU A 184 -34.32 32.74 23.06
CA GLU A 184 -34.02 31.64 22.12
C GLU A 184 -32.90 30.66 22.57
N GLY A 185 -32.38 30.76 23.79
CA GLY A 185 -31.57 29.67 24.38
C GLY A 185 -30.11 29.55 23.92
N GLU A 186 -29.45 30.64 23.57
CA GLU A 186 -27.99 30.68 23.36
C GLU A 186 -27.20 30.71 24.68
N ILE A 187 -26.00 30.13 24.65
CA ILE A 187 -25.08 29.94 25.80
C ILE A 187 -24.46 31.29 26.19
N GLY A 188 -24.22 31.50 27.49
CA GLY A 188 -23.78 32.78 28.05
C GLY A 188 -22.42 33.28 27.57
N THR A 189 -22.39 34.54 27.17
CA THR A 189 -21.21 35.32 26.76
C THR A 189 -20.51 35.96 27.97
N LYS A 190 -19.16 35.98 27.95
CA LYS A 190 -18.35 36.73 28.93
C LYS A 190 -18.24 38.19 28.48
N MET A 191 -18.43 39.12 29.42
CA MET A 191 -18.27 40.56 29.17
C MET A 191 -17.05 41.09 29.90
N TYR A 192 -16.22 41.83 29.16
CA TYR A 192 -15.06 42.53 29.71
C TYR A 192 -15.44 44.00 29.93
N LEU A 193 -15.42 44.44 31.19
CA LEU A 193 -15.70 45.81 31.58
C LEU A 193 -14.38 46.56 31.78
N TYR A 194 -14.07 47.46 30.84
CA TYR A 194 -12.97 48.41 30.97
C TYR A 194 -13.49 49.76 31.45
N CYS A 195 -12.88 50.30 32.51
CA CYS A 195 -13.40 51.47 33.19
C CYS A 195 -12.28 52.44 33.59
N LYS A 196 -12.29 53.66 33.04
CA LYS A 196 -11.34 54.72 33.40
C LYS A 196 -12.06 56.00 33.81
N PRO A 197 -11.69 56.64 34.94
CA PRO A 197 -12.30 57.90 35.36
C PRO A 197 -11.92 59.05 34.41
N ILE A 198 -12.92 59.78 33.92
CA ILE A 198 -12.69 61.04 33.19
C ILE A 198 -12.59 62.17 34.22
N GLY A 199 -11.43 62.81 34.32
CA GLY A 199 -11.19 63.94 35.23
C GLY A 199 -11.17 65.28 34.51
N GLY A 200 -12.16 66.13 34.77
CA GLY A 200 -12.20 67.54 34.34
C GLY A 200 -12.44 68.46 35.54
N SER A 201 -11.74 69.61 35.60
CA SER A 201 -11.53 70.40 36.82
C SER A 201 -12.74 71.12 37.46
N TYR A 202 -13.96 70.96 36.98
CA TYR A 202 -15.17 71.50 37.62
C TYR A 202 -16.39 70.65 37.28
N ASP A 203 -16.54 69.47 37.88
CA ASP A 203 -17.81 69.01 38.45
C ASP A 203 -17.61 67.69 39.23
N SER A 204 -18.37 67.53 40.30
CA SER A 204 -18.29 66.41 41.25
C SER A 204 -18.91 65.10 40.76
N GLU A 205 -19.22 64.98 39.47
CA GLU A 205 -19.81 63.80 38.88
C GLU A 205 -18.75 63.05 38.06
N GLY A 206 -18.08 62.10 38.72
CA GLY A 206 -17.06 61.27 38.06
C GLY A 206 -17.71 60.29 37.10
N TYR A 207 -17.54 60.52 35.81
CA TYR A 207 -18.04 59.65 34.74
C TYR A 207 -17.02 58.55 34.40
N LYS A 208 -17.52 57.35 34.10
CA LYS A 208 -16.72 56.17 33.77
C LYS A 208 -17.35 55.43 32.58
N TYR A 209 -16.51 55.04 31.62
CA TYR A 209 -16.91 54.24 30.47
C TYR A 209 -17.36 52.84 30.92
N VAL A 210 -18.45 52.35 30.35
CA VAL A 210 -18.85 50.94 30.42
C VAL A 210 -18.97 50.44 29.00
N LEU A 211 -17.92 49.79 28.53
CA LEU A 211 -18.02 48.98 27.32
C LEU A 211 -18.53 47.60 27.68
N THR A 212 -19.62 47.21 27.05
CA THR A 212 -20.02 45.80 26.99
C THR A 212 -19.55 45.27 25.65
N GLY A 213 -18.29 44.87 25.59
CA GLY A 213 -17.82 44.01 24.51
C GLY A 213 -18.23 42.58 24.80
N ILE A 214 -18.81 41.90 23.81
CA ILE A 214 -18.77 40.44 23.78
C ILE A 214 -17.35 40.14 23.31
N ALA A 215 -16.52 39.49 24.13
CA ALA A 215 -15.32 38.89 23.56
C ALA A 215 -15.78 37.77 22.64
N SER A 216 -15.33 37.83 21.39
CA SER A 216 -15.61 36.87 20.32
C SER A 216 -15.59 35.46 20.89
N ASP A 217 -16.63 34.68 20.59
CA ASP A 217 -16.51 33.24 20.69
C ASP A 217 -15.31 32.76 19.86
N ILE A 218 -14.76 33.51 18.89
CA ILE A 218 -13.67 33.06 18.01
C ILE A 218 -12.32 32.85 18.73
N ILE A 219 -11.82 33.81 19.52
CA ILE A 219 -10.53 33.65 20.23
C ILE A 219 -10.66 32.70 21.41
N ASP A 220 -11.79 32.73 22.14
CA ASP A 220 -12.05 31.77 23.21
C ASP A 220 -12.41 30.37 22.67
N THR A 221 -13.02 30.26 21.48
CA THR A 221 -13.21 29.00 20.74
C THR A 221 -11.89 28.51 20.17
N ALA A 222 -11.02 29.38 19.66
CA ALA A 222 -9.67 29.02 19.22
C ALA A 222 -8.80 28.58 20.41
N LYS A 223 -8.86 29.30 21.53
CA LYS A 223 -8.15 28.98 22.79
C LYS A 223 -8.70 27.73 23.45
N SER A 224 -10.02 27.49 23.40
CA SER A 224 -10.63 26.25 23.89
C SER A 224 -10.41 25.07 22.93
N SER A 225 -10.37 25.29 21.61
CA SER A 225 -10.05 24.26 20.60
C SER A 225 -8.57 23.88 20.64
N ILE A 226 -7.67 24.84 20.85
CA ILE A 226 -6.22 24.60 20.99
C ILE A 226 -5.88 24.10 22.40
N GLY A 227 -6.67 24.54 23.38
CA GLY A 227 -6.65 24.00 24.72
C GLY A 227 -7.10 22.53 24.75
N ASP A 228 -8.16 22.17 24.03
CA ASP A 228 -8.80 20.85 24.09
C ASP A 228 -7.78 19.72 23.90
N PRO A 229 -7.59 18.85 24.92
CA PRO A 229 -6.74 17.68 24.81
C PRO A 229 -7.00 16.83 23.57
N SER A 230 -8.25 16.81 23.09
CA SER A 230 -8.65 16.02 21.94
C SER A 230 -7.96 16.43 20.63
N VAL A 231 -7.73 17.72 20.42
CA VAL A 231 -7.23 18.26 19.14
C VAL A 231 -5.76 17.91 18.93
N TRP A 232 -4.94 18.01 19.98
CA TRP A 232 -3.50 17.69 19.89
C TRP A 232 -3.17 16.23 20.23
N LEU A 233 -4.00 15.53 21.01
CA LEU A 233 -3.82 14.09 21.25
C LEU A 233 -4.28 13.25 20.05
N ASN A 234 -5.29 13.69 19.28
CA ASN A 234 -5.65 13.02 18.02
C ASN A 234 -4.64 13.24 16.91
N ALA A 235 -3.89 14.34 16.93
CA ALA A 235 -2.84 14.63 15.96
C ALA A 235 -1.61 13.70 16.10
N SER A 236 -1.58 12.81 17.10
CA SER A 236 -0.41 12.00 17.40
C SER A 236 -0.78 10.54 17.66
N THR A 237 -0.43 9.66 16.71
CA THR A 237 -0.60 8.21 16.89
C THR A 237 0.55 7.60 17.68
N ILE A 238 0.21 6.84 18.71
CA ILE A 238 1.16 5.95 19.38
C ILE A 238 1.04 4.57 18.76
N GLY A 239 2.14 4.07 18.18
CA GLY A 239 2.18 2.72 17.63
C GLY A 239 1.74 1.64 18.63
N ASN A 240 1.12 0.57 18.13
CA ASN A 240 0.52 -0.56 18.84
C ASN A 240 -0.87 -0.34 19.50
N ASN A 241 -1.78 0.47 18.92
CA ASN A 241 -3.11 0.73 19.50
C ASN A 241 -3.05 1.20 20.97
N ALA A 242 -2.02 1.98 21.32
CA ALA A 242 -1.93 2.51 22.66
C ALA A 242 -2.93 3.64 22.83
N SER A 243 -3.67 3.59 23.93
CA SER A 243 -4.59 4.62 24.35
C SER A 243 -3.82 5.78 24.99
N VAL A 244 -4.16 6.99 24.61
CA VAL A 244 -3.67 8.19 25.31
C VAL A 244 -4.78 8.72 26.17
N LEU A 245 -4.48 8.88 27.45
CA LEU A 245 -5.37 9.42 28.45
C LEU A 245 -4.72 10.66 29.05
N MET A 246 -5.51 11.69 29.27
CA MET A 246 -5.16 12.84 30.09
C MET A 246 -6.00 12.78 31.35
N VAL A 247 -5.34 12.84 32.51
CA VAL A 247 -5.98 12.64 33.81
C VAL A 247 -5.63 13.79 34.75
N ASP A 248 -6.64 14.33 35.40
CA ASP A 248 -6.49 15.21 36.55
C ASP A 248 -6.48 14.37 37.83
N ALA A 249 -5.31 14.27 38.47
CA ALA A 249 -5.16 13.49 39.70
C ALA A 249 -5.79 14.15 40.92
N SER A 250 -6.08 15.46 40.87
CA SER A 250 -6.73 16.20 41.95
C SER A 250 -8.24 16.00 41.95
N LEU A 251 -8.85 15.96 40.75
CA LEU A 251 -10.28 15.73 40.55
C LEU A 251 -10.64 14.24 40.40
N ASP A 252 -9.64 13.36 40.35
CA ASP A 252 -9.81 11.91 40.07
C ASP A 252 -10.62 11.68 38.79
N LYS A 253 -10.33 12.45 37.73
CA LYS A 253 -11.16 12.51 36.53
C LYS A 253 -10.33 12.38 35.25
N VAL A 254 -10.83 11.59 34.31
CA VAL A 254 -10.30 11.51 32.95
C VAL A 254 -10.76 12.75 32.18
N LEU A 255 -9.80 13.59 31.80
CA LEU A 255 -10.04 14.79 31.00
C LEU A 255 -10.25 14.45 29.52
N TYR A 256 -9.53 13.45 29.04
CA TYR A 256 -9.62 12.97 27.67
C TYR A 256 -9.04 11.57 27.56
N GLY A 257 -9.61 10.74 26.71
CA GLY A 257 -8.96 9.51 26.26
C GLY A 257 -9.92 8.35 26.11
N ASP A 258 -9.61 7.50 25.14
CA ASP A 258 -10.37 6.32 24.81
C ASP A 258 -9.56 5.08 25.19
N ILE A 259 -10.20 4.11 25.84
CA ILE A 259 -9.68 2.75 25.98
C ILE A 259 -10.42 1.82 25.00
N ARG A 260 -9.76 1.40 23.91
CA ARG A 260 -10.29 0.41 22.93
C ARG A 260 -11.56 0.80 22.15
N GLY A 261 -11.69 2.04 21.70
CA GLY A 261 -12.88 2.51 20.99
C GLY A 261 -14.04 2.90 21.93
N THR A 262 -13.82 2.90 23.25
CA THR A 262 -14.75 3.40 24.25
C THR A 262 -14.19 4.65 24.90
N ASP A 263 -14.83 5.78 24.61
CA ASP A 263 -14.51 7.06 25.21
C ASP A 263 -14.71 7.00 26.73
N LYS A 264 -13.63 7.31 27.46
CA LYS A 264 -13.59 7.34 28.94
C LYS A 264 -13.59 8.76 29.49
N THR A 265 -13.79 9.75 28.63
CA THR A 265 -13.84 11.16 29.02
C THR A 265 -14.92 11.38 30.07
N GLY A 266 -14.54 11.97 31.21
CA GLY A 266 -15.44 12.27 32.32
C GLY A 266 -15.64 11.16 33.36
N GLU A 267 -15.17 9.93 33.13
CA GLU A 267 -15.16 8.86 34.13
C GLU A 267 -14.12 9.11 35.24
N LYS A 268 -14.26 8.44 36.39
CA LYS A 268 -13.28 8.56 37.47
C LYS A 268 -12.00 7.79 37.15
N ALA A 269 -10.85 8.42 37.34
CA ALA A 269 -9.55 7.82 37.10
C ALA A 269 -9.32 6.57 37.97
N SER A 270 -9.75 6.60 39.23
CA SER A 270 -9.71 5.45 40.13
C SER A 270 -10.58 4.27 39.70
N GLU A 271 -11.74 4.51 39.09
CA GLU A 271 -12.65 3.46 38.60
C GLU A 271 -12.09 2.74 37.37
N ILE A 272 -11.37 3.48 36.52
CA ILE A 272 -10.65 2.92 35.39
C ILE A 272 -9.26 2.39 35.76
N GLY A 273 -8.87 2.33 37.03
CA GLY A 273 -7.61 1.71 37.48
C GLY A 273 -6.37 2.62 37.53
N LEU A 274 -6.55 3.93 37.35
CA LEU A 274 -5.54 4.97 37.56
C LEU A 274 -5.71 5.61 38.95
N GLY A 275 -5.41 4.83 40.00
CA GLY A 275 -5.41 5.35 41.37
C GLY A 275 -4.21 6.27 41.66
N GLN A 276 -4.30 7.05 42.74
CA GLN A 276 -3.23 7.96 43.20
C GLN A 276 -1.89 7.25 43.47
N GLU A 277 -1.87 5.93 43.65
CA GLU A 277 -0.62 5.15 43.83
C GLU A 277 0.21 5.04 42.54
N ILE A 278 -0.43 5.12 41.37
CA ILE A 278 0.20 4.91 40.06
C ILE A 278 0.50 6.25 39.38
N LEU A 279 -0.34 7.27 39.60
CA LEU A 279 -0.22 8.64 39.07
C LEU A 279 0.97 9.39 39.70
N THR A 280 2.18 8.98 39.32
CA THR A 280 3.44 9.60 39.72
C THR A 280 4.25 9.93 38.47
N ASN A 281 5.01 11.02 38.53
CA ASN A 281 5.84 11.44 37.42
C ASN A 281 6.92 10.39 37.12
N ASP A 282 7.18 10.13 35.84
CA ASP A 282 8.09 9.09 35.33
C ASP A 282 7.71 7.65 35.74
N TYR A 283 6.44 7.40 36.08
CA TYR A 283 5.99 6.02 36.30
C TYR A 283 5.95 5.25 34.98
N THR A 284 6.69 4.15 34.92
CA THR A 284 6.59 3.14 33.87
C THR A 284 6.32 1.78 34.49
N GLY A 285 5.20 1.14 34.16
CA GLY A 285 4.84 -0.12 34.81
C GLY A 285 3.57 -0.76 34.26
N TRP A 286 3.18 -1.87 34.90
CA TRP A 286 1.92 -2.54 34.56
C TRP A 286 0.80 -2.02 35.44
N ALA A 287 -0.29 -1.61 34.82
CA ALA A 287 -1.54 -1.27 35.50
C ALA A 287 -2.72 -2.03 34.85
N GLU A 288 -3.81 -2.16 35.58
CA GLU A 288 -5.05 -2.73 35.07
C GLU A 288 -6.03 -1.59 34.83
N LEU A 289 -6.36 -1.32 33.56
CA LEU A 289 -7.24 -0.24 33.15
C LEU A 289 -8.56 -0.80 32.62
N ASP A 290 -9.68 -0.45 33.26
CA ASP A 290 -11.03 -0.97 32.92
C ASP A 290 -11.07 -2.52 32.76
N GLY A 291 -10.38 -3.23 33.65
CA GLY A 291 -10.24 -4.70 33.61
C GLY A 291 -9.26 -5.24 32.55
N ILE A 292 -8.51 -4.35 31.88
CA ILE A 292 -7.52 -4.70 30.85
C ILE A 292 -6.12 -4.44 31.38
N ARG A 293 -5.25 -5.43 31.32
CA ARG A 293 -3.85 -5.26 31.72
C ARG A 293 -3.07 -4.48 30.66
N CYS A 294 -2.60 -3.29 31.02
CA CYS A 294 -1.89 -2.35 30.15
C CYS A 294 -0.49 -2.05 30.68
N TYR A 295 0.45 -1.84 29.75
CA TYR A 295 1.74 -1.22 30.07
C TYR A 295 1.56 0.29 29.99
N VAL A 296 1.74 0.94 31.12
CA VAL A 296 1.43 2.36 31.32
C VAL A 296 2.72 3.14 31.52
N SER A 297 2.84 4.25 30.80
CA SER A 297 3.87 5.26 31.03
C SER A 297 3.18 6.59 31.35
N ILE A 298 3.65 7.26 32.40
CA ILE A 298 3.02 8.46 32.94
C ILE A 298 4.06 9.57 33.03
N ARG A 299 3.72 10.72 32.45
CA ARG A 299 4.47 11.97 32.58
C ARG A 299 3.58 13.03 33.19
N GLU A 300 4.14 13.77 34.13
CA GLU A 300 3.49 14.97 34.65
C GLU A 300 3.46 16.07 33.59
N PHE A 301 2.29 16.70 33.44
CA PHE A 301 2.06 17.79 32.52
C PHE A 301 1.83 19.09 33.29
N PHE A 302 2.76 20.03 33.13
CA PHE A 302 2.67 21.35 33.73
C PHE A 302 2.19 22.35 32.69
N SER A 303 0.91 22.71 32.74
CA SER A 303 0.34 23.83 31.99
C SER A 303 -0.53 24.69 32.91
N ASP A 304 -0.39 25.99 32.78
CA ASP A 304 -1.20 26.98 33.50
C ASP A 304 -2.69 26.89 33.11
N LEU A 305 -3.01 26.35 31.92
CA LEU A 305 -4.38 26.14 31.42
C LEU A 305 -5.15 25.04 32.15
N TYR A 306 -4.46 24.03 32.68
CA TYR A 306 -5.11 22.83 33.26
C TYR A 306 -4.86 22.67 34.75
N GLY A 307 -4.03 23.51 35.36
CA GLY A 307 -3.70 23.44 36.79
C GLY A 307 -2.59 22.44 37.13
N ARG A 308 -2.25 22.36 38.43
CA ARG A 308 -1.22 21.45 38.95
C ARG A 308 -1.82 20.06 39.18
N ASN A 309 -1.04 19.00 38.91
CA ASN A 309 -1.38 17.57 39.04
C ASN A 309 -2.11 16.92 37.84
N ASN A 310 -1.84 17.38 36.62
CA ASN A 310 -2.28 16.69 35.41
C ASN A 310 -1.22 15.72 34.91
N TYR A 311 -1.66 14.56 34.42
CA TYR A 311 -0.80 13.51 33.93
C TYR A 311 -1.24 13.06 32.54
N ILE A 312 -0.27 12.93 31.64
CA ILE A 312 -0.47 12.24 30.37
C ILE A 312 -0.09 10.78 30.60
N VAL A 313 -1.04 9.90 30.31
CA VAL A 313 -0.98 8.48 30.54
C VAL A 313 -1.05 7.79 29.19
N ILE A 314 0.03 7.12 28.81
CA ILE A 314 0.07 6.27 27.63
C ILE A 314 -0.13 4.84 28.08
N ALA A 315 -1.19 4.20 27.61
CA ALA A 315 -1.56 2.85 27.99
C ALA A 315 -1.62 1.93 26.77
N ALA A 316 -0.69 0.97 26.70
CA ALA A 316 -0.68 -0.04 25.66
C ALA A 316 -1.21 -1.38 26.22
N PRO A 317 -2.30 -1.94 25.66
CA PRO A 317 -2.82 -3.23 26.13
C PRO A 317 -1.84 -4.37 25.90
N LEU A 318 -1.67 -5.24 26.90
CA LEU A 318 -0.80 -6.43 26.81
C LEU A 318 -1.16 -7.32 25.61
N ALA A 319 -2.46 -7.46 25.31
CA ALA A 319 -2.93 -8.27 24.20
C ALA A 319 -2.51 -7.69 22.83
N ASP A 320 -2.45 -6.37 22.69
CA ASP A 320 -2.17 -5.68 21.43
C ASP A 320 -0.66 -5.58 21.19
N MET A 321 0.13 -5.44 22.26
CA MET A 321 1.60 -5.58 22.23
C MET A 321 2.08 -6.97 21.80
N HIS A 322 1.27 -8.01 22.01
CA HIS A 322 1.63 -9.40 21.71
C HIS A 322 0.86 -10.00 20.53
N GLY A 323 -0.30 -9.44 20.17
CA GLY A 323 -1.26 -10.01 19.23
C GLY A 323 -0.67 -10.26 17.85
N LEU A 324 0.13 -9.32 17.34
CA LEU A 324 0.81 -9.44 16.05
C LEU A 324 1.88 -10.54 16.05
N ARG A 325 2.58 -10.75 17.16
CA ARG A 325 3.69 -11.72 17.26
C ARG A 325 3.24 -13.16 17.55
N ILE A 326 1.99 -13.38 17.99
CA ILE A 326 1.43 -14.72 18.19
C ILE A 326 1.42 -15.52 16.88
N SER A 327 1.10 -14.87 15.77
CA SER A 327 1.10 -15.48 14.43
C SER A 327 2.50 -16.00 14.04
N VAL A 328 3.53 -15.18 14.26
CA VAL A 328 4.95 -15.50 14.04
C VAL A 328 5.39 -16.69 14.90
N ILE A 329 4.98 -16.70 16.17
CA ILE A 329 5.27 -17.80 17.10
C ILE A 329 4.66 -19.11 16.56
N ILE A 330 3.38 -19.09 16.17
CA ILE A 330 2.67 -20.26 15.60
C ILE A 330 3.40 -20.79 14.37
N TRP A 331 3.78 -19.92 13.44
CA TRP A 331 4.49 -20.30 12.22
C TRP A 331 5.87 -20.92 12.48
N ASN A 332 6.64 -20.32 13.38
CA ASN A 332 7.94 -20.85 13.77
C ASN A 332 7.82 -22.23 14.43
N ILE A 333 6.80 -22.45 15.26
CA ILE A 333 6.52 -23.76 15.86
C ILE A 333 6.16 -24.79 14.78
N CYS A 334 5.28 -24.43 13.84
CA CYS A 334 4.91 -25.31 12.74
C CYS A 334 6.15 -25.70 11.93
N LEU A 335 6.94 -24.73 11.45
CA LEU A 335 8.17 -25.01 10.71
C LEU A 335 9.13 -25.90 11.51
N PHE A 336 9.32 -25.59 12.79
CA PHE A 336 10.20 -26.36 13.67
C PHE A 336 9.77 -27.83 13.76
N LEU A 337 8.47 -28.09 13.96
CA LEU A 337 7.91 -29.44 14.01
C LEU A 337 8.11 -30.19 12.68
N ILE A 338 7.89 -29.53 11.56
CA ILE A 338 8.05 -30.11 10.21
C ILE A 338 9.49 -30.57 10.00
N PHE A 339 10.46 -29.67 10.18
CA PHE A 339 11.88 -29.98 10.00
C PHE A 339 12.34 -31.08 10.96
N THR A 340 11.87 -31.04 12.21
CA THR A 340 12.18 -32.07 13.21
C THR A 340 11.69 -33.44 12.78
N VAL A 341 10.44 -33.55 12.29
CA VAL A 341 9.86 -34.82 11.81
C VAL A 341 10.60 -35.36 10.58
N LEU A 342 10.91 -34.50 9.60
CA LEU A 342 11.64 -34.89 8.39
C LEU A 342 13.06 -35.39 8.73
N MET A 343 13.73 -34.75 9.69
CA MET A 343 15.07 -35.16 10.13
C MET A 343 15.05 -36.45 10.93
N ILE A 344 14.09 -36.64 11.84
CA ILE A 344 13.90 -37.94 12.53
C ILE A 344 13.70 -39.06 11.52
N ALA A 345 12.91 -38.79 10.47
CA ALA A 345 12.66 -39.73 9.40
C ALA A 345 13.93 -40.08 8.60
N TYR A 346 14.71 -39.07 8.23
CA TYR A 346 15.97 -39.26 7.52
C TYR A 346 17.02 -40.00 8.37
N CYS A 347 17.22 -39.59 9.62
CA CYS A 347 18.14 -40.28 10.54
C CYS A 347 17.72 -41.75 10.74
N SER A 348 16.42 -42.02 10.80
CA SER A 348 15.91 -43.39 10.86
C SER A 348 16.23 -44.19 9.60
N PHE A 349 16.10 -43.57 8.42
CA PHE A 349 16.41 -44.17 7.13
C PHE A 349 17.91 -44.48 6.99
N VAL A 350 18.78 -43.50 7.22
CA VAL A 350 20.24 -43.66 7.14
C VAL A 350 20.70 -44.73 8.12
N ARG A 351 20.15 -44.74 9.34
CA ARG A 351 20.46 -45.79 10.33
C ARG A 351 20.09 -47.18 9.80
N THR A 352 18.89 -47.34 9.26
CA THR A 352 18.46 -48.63 8.70
C THR A 352 19.34 -49.08 7.54
N ASP A 353 19.76 -48.15 6.67
CA ASP A 353 20.66 -48.44 5.55
C ASP A 353 22.07 -48.84 6.02
N THR A 354 22.62 -48.12 6.99
CA THR A 354 23.96 -48.41 7.56
C THR A 354 23.98 -49.76 8.27
N ILE A 355 22.91 -50.09 9.01
CA ILE A 355 22.72 -51.43 9.62
C ILE A 355 22.61 -52.50 8.53
N ASN A 356 21.99 -52.23 7.39
CA ASN A 356 21.81 -53.23 6.34
C ASN A 356 23.09 -53.54 5.54
N ASN A 357 24.08 -52.65 5.55
CA ASN A 357 25.32 -52.81 4.78
C ASN A 357 26.50 -53.40 5.58
N ASP A 358 26.31 -53.78 6.85
CA ASP A 358 27.36 -54.32 7.76
C ASP A 358 28.69 -53.53 7.68
N GLU A 359 28.59 -52.19 7.60
CA GLU A 359 29.76 -51.33 7.79
C GLU A 359 30.21 -51.47 9.26
N ASP A 360 31.46 -51.90 9.45
CA ASP A 360 32.09 -52.15 10.74
C ASP A 360 31.96 -50.89 11.62
N LEU A 361 31.00 -50.88 12.56
CA LEU A 361 30.69 -49.75 13.43
C LEU A 361 31.87 -49.54 14.40
N ARG A 362 32.96 -48.95 13.92
CA ARG A 362 34.10 -48.52 14.74
C ARG A 362 33.66 -47.38 15.64
N GLY A 363 32.99 -47.74 16.72
CA GLY A 363 32.44 -46.84 17.70
C GLY A 363 33.44 -46.53 18.80
N VAL A 364 33.49 -45.28 19.24
CA VAL A 364 34.18 -44.92 20.49
C VAL A 364 33.23 -45.28 21.64
N VAL A 365 33.66 -46.14 22.57
CA VAL A 365 32.89 -46.47 23.77
C VAL A 365 32.96 -45.29 24.72
N LEU A 366 31.83 -44.60 24.92
CA LEU A 366 31.76 -43.38 25.73
C LEU A 366 31.71 -43.68 27.24
N PHE A 367 31.07 -44.78 27.64
CA PHE A 367 30.96 -45.19 29.04
C PHE A 367 31.21 -46.69 29.20
N LYS A 368 32.26 -47.05 29.96
CA LYS A 368 32.55 -48.44 30.35
C LYS A 368 31.97 -48.72 31.75
N GLY A 369 31.30 -49.86 31.91
CA GLY A 369 30.90 -50.38 33.24
C GLY A 369 29.40 -50.31 33.60
N THR A 370 28.50 -50.05 32.64
CA THR A 370 27.04 -50.19 32.87
C THR A 370 26.47 -51.34 32.04
N ARG A 371 25.23 -51.81 32.34
CA ARG A 371 24.56 -52.91 31.60
C ARG A 371 24.35 -52.66 30.09
N PHE A 372 24.68 -51.47 29.59
CA PHE A 372 24.63 -51.10 28.18
C PHE A 372 25.90 -50.30 27.81
N GLU A 373 26.83 -50.87 27.04
CA GLU A 373 28.08 -50.20 26.64
C GLU A 373 27.83 -49.17 25.54
N ALA A 374 27.68 -47.88 25.87
CA ALA A 374 27.35 -46.84 24.88
C ALA A 374 28.46 -46.67 23.82
N THR A 375 28.17 -46.97 22.55
CA THR A 375 29.07 -46.81 21.40
C THR A 375 28.62 -45.66 20.50
N PHE A 376 29.54 -44.76 20.14
CA PHE A 376 29.27 -43.65 19.21
C PHE A 376 29.83 -43.96 17.82
N SER A 377 28.97 -44.17 16.82
CA SER A 377 29.38 -44.42 15.44
C SER A 377 29.73 -43.12 14.71
N ARG A 378 31.01 -42.96 14.37
CA ARG A 378 31.55 -41.78 13.68
C ARG A 378 31.04 -41.67 12.22
N GLU A 379 30.75 -42.80 11.60
CA GLU A 379 30.30 -42.89 10.20
C GLU A 379 28.82 -42.54 10.02
N LEU A 380 27.98 -42.92 11.00
CA LEU A 380 26.58 -42.50 11.02
C LEU A 380 26.46 -41.00 11.34
N ALA A 381 27.32 -40.49 12.23
CA ALA A 381 27.40 -39.06 12.53
C ALA A 381 27.85 -38.24 11.31
N SER A 382 28.84 -38.70 10.53
CA SER A 382 29.31 -37.96 9.34
C SER A 382 28.28 -37.89 8.21
N LYS A 383 27.40 -38.90 8.07
CA LYS A 383 26.31 -38.92 7.09
C LYS A 383 25.09 -38.09 7.53
N THR A 384 24.86 -37.92 8.83
CA THR A 384 23.69 -37.18 9.37
C THR A 384 23.97 -35.71 9.68
N LEU A 385 25.20 -35.37 10.07
CA LEU A 385 25.59 -34.00 10.45
C LEU A 385 25.40 -32.96 9.32
N PRO A 386 25.81 -33.20 8.06
CA PRO A 386 25.61 -32.23 7.00
C PRO A 386 24.13 -31.90 6.79
N VAL A 387 23.26 -32.91 6.87
CA VAL A 387 21.81 -32.73 6.69
C VAL A 387 21.19 -31.97 7.86
N ILE A 388 21.67 -32.17 9.10
CA ILE A 388 21.24 -31.39 10.27
C ILE A 388 21.58 -29.91 10.08
N ILE A 389 22.81 -29.62 9.60
CA ILE A 389 23.24 -28.25 9.33
C ILE A 389 22.42 -27.64 8.20
N THR A 390 22.19 -28.38 7.10
CA THR A 390 21.34 -27.92 5.99
C THR A 390 19.89 -27.68 6.44
N ALA A 391 19.33 -28.54 7.29
CA ALA A 391 17.97 -28.36 7.82
C ALA A 391 17.86 -27.14 8.74
N ALA A 392 18.86 -26.91 9.60
CA ALA A 392 18.92 -25.71 10.44
C ALA A 392 19.02 -24.43 9.59
N PHE A 393 19.83 -24.46 8.52
CA PHE A 393 19.96 -23.34 7.58
C PHE A 393 18.66 -23.08 6.80
N LEU A 394 17.99 -24.13 6.31
CA LEU A 394 16.70 -23.99 5.62
C LEU A 394 15.61 -23.47 6.54
N PHE A 395 15.58 -23.91 7.80
CA PHE A 395 14.68 -23.36 8.81
C PHE A 395 14.98 -21.88 9.07
N PHE A 396 16.25 -21.49 9.19
CA PHE A 396 16.64 -20.08 9.30
C PHE A 396 16.06 -19.26 8.14
N CYS A 397 16.31 -19.69 6.90
CA CYS A 397 15.82 -18.97 5.71
C CYS A 397 14.30 -18.87 5.69
N ALA A 398 13.58 -19.97 5.97
CA ALA A 398 12.12 -19.98 5.98
C ALA A 398 11.56 -19.10 7.10
N SER A 399 12.09 -19.25 8.32
CA SER A 399 11.70 -18.47 9.49
C SER A 399 11.94 -16.97 9.30
N PHE A 400 13.12 -16.60 8.81
CA PHE A 400 13.47 -15.22 8.47
C PHE A 400 12.50 -14.64 7.45
N TYR A 401 12.20 -15.40 6.40
CA TYR A 401 11.28 -14.99 5.36
C TYR A 401 9.86 -14.72 5.87
N PHE A 402 9.26 -15.62 6.68
CA PHE A 402 7.92 -15.40 7.23
C PHE A 402 7.86 -14.23 8.19
N GLN A 403 8.87 -14.08 9.02
CA GLN A 403 8.95 -12.98 9.97
C GLN A 403 9.08 -11.63 9.25
N ALA A 404 9.89 -11.58 8.19
CA ALA A 404 10.00 -10.39 7.34
C ALA A 404 8.66 -10.07 6.66
N LEU A 405 7.97 -11.09 6.12
CA LEU A 405 6.67 -10.89 5.47
C LEU A 405 5.60 -10.35 6.42
N MET A 406 5.51 -10.90 7.64
CA MET A 406 4.55 -10.42 8.65
C MET A 406 4.88 -9.00 9.11
N LYS A 407 6.16 -8.71 9.37
CA LYS A 407 6.58 -7.36 9.79
C LYS A 407 6.35 -6.32 8.69
N LEU A 408 6.52 -6.71 7.43
CA LEU A 408 6.19 -5.87 6.28
C LEU A 408 4.69 -5.58 6.20
N SER A 409 3.83 -6.59 6.38
CA SER A 409 2.37 -6.41 6.34
C SER A 409 1.88 -5.50 7.47
N GLU A 410 2.45 -5.65 8.67
CA GLU A 410 2.21 -4.77 9.82
C GLU A 410 2.60 -3.33 9.50
N SER A 411 3.83 -3.13 9.00
CA SER A 411 4.34 -1.80 8.64
C SER A 411 3.52 -1.12 7.54
N PHE A 412 3.05 -1.86 6.53
CA PHE A 412 2.15 -1.33 5.50
C PHE A 412 0.81 -0.87 6.08
N SER A 413 0.21 -1.69 6.96
CA SER A 413 -1.06 -1.34 7.58
C SER A 413 -0.96 -0.09 8.46
N GLU A 414 0.13 0.03 9.23
CA GLU A 414 0.40 1.22 10.05
C GLU A 414 0.59 2.46 9.16
N SER A 415 1.44 2.36 8.14
CA SER A 415 1.77 3.47 7.23
C SER A 415 0.54 4.05 6.53
N VAL A 416 -0.34 3.19 6.00
CA VAL A 416 -1.58 3.61 5.33
C VAL A 416 -2.58 4.23 6.30
N GLY A 417 -2.61 3.77 7.56
CA GLY A 417 -3.44 4.36 8.61
C GLY A 417 -2.99 5.78 8.94
N THR A 418 -1.71 5.93 9.27
CA THR A 418 -1.10 7.23 9.58
C THR A 418 -1.27 8.24 8.44
N GLU A 419 -1.09 7.85 7.18
CA GLU A 419 -1.29 8.75 6.03
C GLU A 419 -2.72 9.28 5.91
N ARG A 420 -3.73 8.47 6.24
CA ARG A 420 -5.14 8.93 6.17
C ARG A 420 -5.43 9.99 7.22
N GLU A 421 -4.88 9.83 8.41
CA GLU A 421 -5.07 10.77 9.51
C GLU A 421 -4.33 12.08 9.23
N ILE A 422 -3.07 12.01 8.76
CA ILE A 422 -2.31 13.21 8.38
C ILE A 422 -2.98 13.94 7.21
N SER A 423 -3.44 13.19 6.19
CA SER A 423 -4.15 13.78 5.06
C SER A 423 -5.37 14.58 5.52
N ALA A 424 -6.15 14.05 6.46
CA ALA A 424 -7.31 14.76 7.01
C ALA A 424 -6.89 15.99 7.84
N ALA A 425 -5.81 15.89 8.63
CA ALA A 425 -5.31 16.99 9.44
C ALA A 425 -4.75 18.15 8.60
N VAL A 426 -4.00 17.85 7.53
CA VAL A 426 -3.48 18.86 6.59
C VAL A 426 -4.62 19.55 5.86
N GLU A 427 -5.63 18.80 5.43
CA GLU A 427 -6.83 19.35 4.79
C GLU A 427 -7.59 20.29 5.76
N GLN A 428 -7.77 19.90 7.02
CA GLN A 428 -8.43 20.72 8.04
C GLN A 428 -7.63 21.98 8.43
N SER A 429 -6.29 21.89 8.52
CA SER A 429 -5.42 23.03 8.86
C SER A 429 -5.45 24.11 7.78
N SER A 430 -5.47 23.72 6.50
CA SER A 430 -5.52 24.66 5.39
C SER A 430 -6.75 25.56 5.46
N THR A 431 -7.93 24.99 5.72
CA THR A 431 -9.18 25.73 5.90
C THR A 431 -9.15 26.71 7.07
N LEU A 432 -8.49 26.36 8.18
CA LEU A 432 -8.42 27.23 9.36
C LEU A 432 -7.53 28.46 9.12
N SER A 433 -6.47 28.29 8.30
CA SER A 433 -5.54 29.38 8.00
C SER A 433 -6.18 30.49 7.17
N ASP A 434 -7.04 30.12 6.23
CA ASP A 434 -7.74 31.09 5.37
C ASP A 434 -8.68 31.98 6.19
N ASP A 435 -9.35 31.39 7.18
CA ASP A 435 -10.26 32.11 8.09
C ASP A 435 -9.50 33.11 8.97
N PHE A 436 -8.32 32.74 9.50
CA PHE A 436 -7.47 33.66 10.28
C PHE A 436 -6.96 34.84 9.46
N MET A 437 -6.69 34.62 8.17
CA MET A 437 -6.20 35.66 7.27
C MET A 437 -7.23 36.74 7.01
N ALA A 438 -8.47 36.33 6.74
CA ALA A 438 -9.58 37.25 6.56
C ALA A 438 -9.79 38.14 7.80
N TYR A 439 -9.61 37.58 8.99
CA TYR A 439 -9.72 38.30 10.26
C TYR A 439 -8.60 39.35 10.47
N TYR A 440 -7.33 38.99 10.23
CA TYR A 440 -6.19 39.90 10.36
C TYR A 440 -6.35 41.14 9.46
N ASP A 441 -6.64 40.92 8.17
CA ASP A 441 -6.79 42.01 7.20
C ASP A 441 -7.95 42.96 7.57
N MET A 442 -9.06 42.40 8.08
CA MET A 442 -10.23 43.16 8.51
C MET A 442 -9.97 44.01 9.76
N GLN A 443 -9.14 43.52 10.69
CA GLN A 443 -8.75 44.25 11.90
C GLN A 443 -7.96 45.53 11.57
N TYR A 444 -6.96 45.44 10.70
CA TYR A 444 -6.12 46.61 10.39
C TYR A 444 -6.79 47.59 9.43
N ALA A 445 -7.66 47.11 8.53
CA ALA A 445 -8.56 47.99 7.76
C ALA A 445 -9.45 48.85 8.67
N SER A 446 -9.96 48.27 9.75
CA SER A 446 -10.72 48.97 10.78
C SER A 446 -9.90 50.05 11.50
N ARG A 447 -8.61 49.79 11.79
CA ARG A 447 -7.71 50.81 12.37
C ARG A 447 -7.42 51.95 11.42
N ALA A 448 -7.15 51.64 10.14
CA ALA A 448 -6.95 52.66 9.10
C ALA A 448 -8.17 53.58 9.00
N ARG A 449 -9.39 53.02 9.08
CA ARG A 449 -10.66 53.76 9.11
C ARG A 449 -10.77 54.69 10.32
N LEU A 450 -10.47 54.19 11.52
CA LEU A 450 -10.51 55.00 12.74
C LEU A 450 -9.52 56.16 12.69
N LEU A 451 -8.29 55.89 12.28
CA LEU A 451 -7.24 56.91 12.15
C LEU A 451 -7.63 57.97 11.11
N ALA A 452 -8.16 57.54 9.96
CA ALA A 452 -8.68 58.44 8.92
C ALA A 452 -9.77 59.34 9.48
N PHE A 453 -10.69 58.80 10.29
CA PHE A 453 -11.76 59.55 10.93
C PHE A 453 -11.21 60.57 11.94
N ILE A 454 -10.33 60.18 12.87
CA ILE A 454 -9.72 61.07 13.86
C ILE A 454 -9.00 62.24 13.19
N VAL A 455 -8.19 61.93 12.16
CA VAL A 455 -7.45 62.95 11.42
C VAL A 455 -8.41 63.85 10.63
N SER A 456 -9.49 63.31 10.04
CA SER A 456 -10.48 64.10 9.29
C SER A 456 -11.23 65.11 10.15
N LEU A 457 -11.52 64.76 11.42
CA LEU A 457 -12.20 65.66 12.35
C LEU A 457 -11.29 66.83 12.76
N ASN A 458 -10.01 66.54 13.03
CA ASN A 458 -9.04 67.47 13.61
C ASN A 458 -7.87 67.78 12.66
N CYS A 459 -8.16 67.95 11.36
CA CYS A 459 -7.14 68.18 10.33
C CYS A 459 -6.23 69.37 10.67
N GLY A 460 -6.77 70.44 11.26
CA GLY A 460 -6.01 71.63 11.63
C GLY A 460 -5.02 71.36 12.76
N GLU A 461 -5.28 70.41 13.64
CA GLU A 461 -4.35 70.04 14.71
C GLU A 461 -3.18 69.18 14.19
N TYR A 462 -3.44 68.24 13.28
CA TYR A 462 -2.42 67.30 12.79
C TYR A 462 -1.64 67.80 11.57
N LEU A 463 -2.22 68.70 10.76
CA LEU A 463 -1.65 69.14 9.47
C LEU A 463 -1.21 70.62 9.45
N ASN A 464 -1.44 71.41 10.51
CA ASN A 464 -0.85 72.74 10.63
C ASN A 464 0.41 72.74 11.50
N ALA A 465 1.44 73.44 11.04
CA ALA A 465 2.69 73.57 11.77
C ALA A 465 2.53 74.42 13.04
N GLY A 466 2.67 73.78 14.21
CA GLY A 466 2.84 74.46 15.50
C GLY A 466 4.27 75.00 15.66
N LYS A 467 4.45 76.07 16.45
CA LYS A 467 5.74 76.78 16.61
C LYS A 467 6.88 75.99 17.28
N ASP A 468 6.70 74.72 17.59
CA ASP A 468 7.70 73.91 18.29
C ASP A 468 7.88 72.54 17.58
N SER A 469 9.15 72.13 17.45
CA SER A 469 9.70 70.82 17.02
C SER A 469 9.46 70.23 15.62
N GLU A 470 8.43 70.60 14.85
CA GLU A 470 8.11 69.91 13.57
C GLU A 470 8.88 70.44 12.34
N LYS A 471 9.30 69.54 11.44
CA LYS A 471 9.95 69.91 10.16
C LYS A 471 8.89 70.14 9.09
N VAL A 472 8.86 71.36 8.55
CA VAL A 472 7.95 71.77 7.49
C VAL A 472 8.74 71.89 6.18
N ASN A 473 8.32 71.18 5.13
CA ASN A 473 8.98 71.21 3.83
C ASN A 473 7.99 71.59 2.73
N PRO A 474 8.34 72.48 1.78
CA PRO A 474 7.47 72.72 0.64
C PRO A 474 7.31 71.42 -0.17
N ALA A 475 6.06 71.02 -0.39
CA ALA A 475 5.71 69.89 -1.22
C ALA A 475 6.27 70.13 -2.62
N GLY A 476 7.08 69.19 -3.12
CA GLY A 476 7.78 69.40 -4.38
C GLY A 476 8.02 68.11 -5.14
N LYS A 477 7.86 68.15 -6.47
CA LYS A 477 8.32 67.07 -7.34
C LYS A 477 9.75 67.39 -7.78
N VAL A 478 10.65 66.43 -7.67
CA VAL A 478 12.03 66.54 -8.18
C VAL A 478 11.98 66.14 -9.66
N ASP A 479 12.42 67.02 -10.55
CA ASP A 479 12.53 66.68 -11.98
C ASP A 479 13.72 65.74 -12.24
N SER A 480 13.79 65.15 -13.43
CA SER A 480 14.86 64.22 -13.84
C SER A 480 16.27 64.85 -13.89
N VAL A 481 16.40 66.14 -13.57
CA VAL A 481 17.65 66.92 -13.54
C VAL A 481 17.96 67.39 -12.10
N GLY A 482 17.15 67.01 -11.11
CA GLY A 482 17.38 67.32 -9.69
C GLY A 482 16.85 68.69 -9.24
N ASN A 483 16.10 69.43 -10.06
CA ASN A 483 15.48 70.68 -9.62
C ASN A 483 14.14 70.40 -8.93
N ARG A 484 13.95 71.00 -7.74
CA ARG A 484 12.75 70.84 -6.92
C ARG A 484 11.68 71.85 -7.38
N LYS A 485 10.61 71.37 -8.01
CA LYS A 485 9.47 72.19 -8.41
C LYS A 485 8.46 72.21 -7.27
N VAL A 486 8.30 73.38 -6.64
CA VAL A 486 7.32 73.60 -5.55
C VAL A 486 5.91 73.44 -6.11
N ILE A 487 5.11 72.60 -5.45
CA ILE A 487 3.73 72.34 -5.81
C ILE A 487 2.84 73.40 -5.16
N ARG A 488 1.85 73.86 -5.94
CA ARG A 488 0.91 74.89 -5.50
C ARG A 488 -0.54 74.39 -5.52
N ASP A 489 -1.33 74.81 -4.53
CA ASP A 489 -2.76 74.49 -4.42
C ASP A 489 -3.61 75.24 -5.47
N ASP A 490 -4.94 75.07 -5.43
CA ASP A 490 -5.90 75.75 -6.33
C ASP A 490 -5.90 77.28 -6.18
N TYR A 491 -5.38 77.79 -5.06
CA TYR A 491 -5.24 79.21 -4.76
C TYR A 491 -3.84 79.75 -5.11
N ASN A 492 -3.00 78.93 -5.75
CA ASN A 492 -1.62 79.23 -6.13
C ASN A 492 -0.67 79.46 -4.94
N ASN A 493 -1.02 78.92 -3.76
CA ASN A 493 -0.21 78.92 -2.54
C ASN A 493 0.76 77.74 -2.54
N THR A 494 1.87 77.86 -1.80
CA THR A 494 2.80 76.73 -1.61
C THR A 494 2.18 75.71 -0.65
N VAL A 495 2.05 74.46 -1.09
CA VAL A 495 1.65 73.35 -0.20
C VAL A 495 2.87 72.91 0.60
N TYR A 496 2.69 72.69 1.90
CA TYR A 496 3.75 72.16 2.77
C TYR A 496 3.39 70.75 3.24
N VAL A 497 4.43 69.93 3.41
CA VAL A 497 4.36 68.59 3.99
C VAL A 497 4.93 68.67 5.39
N ILE A 498 4.15 68.19 6.36
CA ILE A 498 4.63 67.97 7.72
C ILE A 498 5.24 66.58 7.77
N ASN A 499 6.50 66.48 8.16
CA ASN A 499 7.18 65.20 8.26
C ASN A 499 7.75 64.97 9.66
N ASN A 500 7.76 63.71 10.10
CA ASN A 500 8.12 63.30 11.45
C ASN A 500 7.36 64.12 12.52
N SER A 501 6.04 64.28 12.32
CA SER A 501 5.17 64.94 13.31
C SER A 501 5.12 64.11 14.59
N GLU A 502 5.39 64.74 15.73
CA GLU A 502 5.25 64.08 17.04
C GLU A 502 3.79 63.73 17.34
N ARG A 503 2.83 64.52 16.81
CA ARG A 503 1.39 64.27 16.97
C ARG A 503 0.92 63.05 16.20
N LEU A 504 1.33 62.93 14.93
CA LEU A 504 1.05 61.73 14.13
C LEU A 504 1.78 60.51 14.68
N LYS A 505 3.01 60.66 15.17
CA LYS A 505 3.76 59.56 15.79
C LYS A 505 3.10 59.04 17.05
N LYS A 506 2.51 59.92 17.88
CA LYS A 506 1.71 59.50 19.03
C LYS A 506 0.50 58.65 18.60
N LEU A 507 -0.19 59.00 17.51
CA LEU A 507 -1.30 58.19 16.97
C LEU A 507 -0.83 56.83 16.43
N VAL A 508 0.33 56.79 15.78
CA VAL A 508 0.98 55.56 15.28
C VAL A 508 1.30 54.61 16.43
N ASP A 509 2.03 55.10 17.45
CA ASP A 509 2.43 54.31 18.62
C ASP A 509 1.20 53.81 19.42
N LEU A 510 0.11 54.57 19.43
CA LEU A 510 -1.15 54.20 20.10
C LEU A 510 -2.06 53.29 19.28
N ASN A 511 -1.75 52.94 18.04
CA ASN A 511 -2.61 52.04 17.25
C ASN A 511 -1.87 50.82 16.71
N GLU A 512 -0.65 50.57 17.22
CA GLU A 512 0.24 49.49 16.78
C GLU A 512 0.34 49.43 15.25
N VAL A 513 0.58 50.60 14.66
CA VAL A 513 0.88 50.79 13.23
C VAL A 513 2.33 51.25 13.16
N ASP A 514 3.07 50.93 12.08
CA ASP A 514 4.47 51.37 11.97
C ASP A 514 4.57 52.83 11.56
N GLU A 515 3.87 53.20 10.48
CA GLU A 515 3.91 54.55 9.92
C GLU A 515 2.55 54.96 9.34
N ILE A 516 2.26 56.26 9.37
CA ILE A 516 1.08 56.86 8.73
C ILE A 516 1.54 57.84 7.66
N TYR A 517 0.84 57.81 6.53
CA TYR A 517 1.01 58.70 5.40
C TYR A 517 -0.33 59.32 5.00
N LEU A 518 -0.36 60.62 4.86
CA LEU A 518 -1.55 61.38 4.50
C LEU A 518 -1.37 61.93 3.10
N PHE A 519 -2.34 61.67 2.22
CA PHE A 519 -2.30 62.10 0.83
C PHE A 519 -3.46 63.04 0.50
N SER A 520 -3.15 64.06 -0.29
CA SER A 520 -4.11 64.99 -0.88
C SER A 520 -4.89 64.38 -2.03
N ASP A 521 -5.96 65.06 -2.43
CA ASP A 521 -6.77 64.81 -3.64
C ASP A 521 -5.97 64.70 -4.96
N ARG A 522 -4.74 65.22 -4.98
CA ARG A 522 -3.82 65.16 -6.12
C ARG A 522 -2.76 64.04 -6.00
N GLY A 523 -2.87 63.15 -5.02
CA GLY A 523 -1.92 62.06 -4.78
C GLY A 523 -0.56 62.55 -4.27
N ILE A 524 -0.52 63.71 -3.61
CA ILE A 524 0.70 64.27 -3.02
C ILE A 524 0.63 64.11 -1.51
N MET A 525 1.71 63.62 -0.90
CA MET A 525 1.81 63.49 0.55
C MET A 525 1.76 64.87 1.23
N ILE A 526 0.87 65.02 2.21
CA ILE A 526 0.63 66.26 2.97
C ILE A 526 1.06 66.16 4.44
N GLY A 527 1.15 64.94 4.99
CA GLY A 527 1.60 64.70 6.34
C GLY A 527 2.11 63.27 6.52
N THR A 528 3.12 63.07 7.38
CA THR A 528 3.61 61.72 7.72
C THR A 528 4.30 61.68 9.09
N SER A 529 4.20 60.53 9.76
CA SER A 529 5.01 60.19 10.94
C SER A 529 6.44 59.78 10.58
N SER A 530 6.70 59.43 9.31
CA SER A 530 7.99 58.95 8.81
C SER A 530 9.00 60.08 8.55
N ASN A 531 10.25 59.69 8.32
CA ASN A 531 11.31 60.56 7.80
C ASN A 531 11.27 60.71 6.27
N ILE A 532 10.41 59.96 5.57
CA ILE A 532 10.25 60.03 4.11
C ILE A 532 9.68 61.40 3.71
N LEU A 533 10.24 61.97 2.63
CA LEU A 533 9.90 63.31 2.12
C LEU A 533 9.49 63.25 0.65
N ASN A 534 8.50 64.06 0.28
CA ASN A 534 8.08 64.34 -1.10
C ASN A 534 7.68 63.10 -1.92
N PHE A 535 7.03 62.12 -1.30
CA PHE A 535 6.42 61.01 -2.03
C PHE A 535 5.11 61.47 -2.71
N SER A 536 4.88 60.98 -3.91
CA SER A 536 3.65 61.24 -4.67
C SER A 536 3.27 59.97 -5.41
N LEU A 537 1.98 59.66 -5.45
CA LEU A 537 1.48 58.48 -6.14
C LEU A 537 1.88 58.49 -7.62
N SER A 538 2.29 57.33 -8.10
CA SER A 538 2.59 57.07 -9.51
C SER A 538 1.31 56.65 -10.24
N ARG A 539 1.26 56.91 -11.55
CA ARG A 539 0.22 56.38 -12.45
C ARG A 539 0.76 55.32 -13.41
N ASP A 540 1.96 54.82 -13.14
CA ASP A 540 2.55 53.71 -13.89
C ASP A 540 1.95 52.40 -13.37
N PRO A 541 1.32 51.56 -14.22
CA PRO A 541 0.71 50.30 -13.79
C PRO A 541 1.68 49.31 -13.13
N GLY A 542 3.00 49.52 -13.26
CA GLY A 542 4.02 48.71 -12.59
C GLY A 542 4.42 49.21 -11.20
N ASP A 543 3.89 50.33 -10.73
CA ASP A 543 4.26 50.96 -9.46
C ASP A 543 3.31 50.55 -8.32
N GLN A 544 3.87 50.25 -7.15
CA GLN A 544 3.11 49.80 -5.97
C GLN A 544 2.06 50.84 -5.50
N SER A 545 2.26 52.12 -5.81
CA SER A 545 1.37 53.21 -5.39
C SER A 545 0.19 53.47 -6.34
N GLU A 546 0.11 52.79 -7.50
CA GLU A 546 -0.91 53.04 -8.52
C GLU A 546 -2.32 52.69 -8.04
N GLU A 547 -2.46 51.54 -7.36
CA GLU A 547 -3.76 51.04 -6.89
C GLU A 547 -4.47 52.03 -5.95
N PHE A 548 -3.73 52.84 -5.19
CA PHE A 548 -4.29 53.85 -4.28
C PHE A 548 -4.97 55.02 -5.00
N TRP A 549 -4.80 55.17 -6.33
CA TRP A 549 -5.61 56.13 -7.11
C TRP A 549 -7.08 55.76 -7.11
N ASP A 550 -7.44 54.49 -6.95
CA ASP A 550 -8.84 54.05 -6.92
C ASP A 550 -9.58 54.65 -5.70
N ILE A 551 -8.87 54.93 -4.60
CA ILE A 551 -9.41 55.63 -3.42
C ILE A 551 -9.69 57.10 -3.75
N LEU A 552 -8.71 57.79 -4.35
CA LEU A 552 -8.82 59.22 -4.69
C LEU A 552 -9.86 59.50 -5.79
N GLU A 553 -9.98 58.59 -6.76
CA GLU A 553 -10.98 58.68 -7.82
C GLU A 553 -12.38 58.24 -7.35
N GLY A 554 -12.51 57.80 -6.10
CA GLY A 554 -13.77 57.40 -5.47
C GLY A 554 -14.34 56.10 -6.03
N ARG A 555 -13.50 55.22 -6.57
CA ARG A 555 -13.89 53.89 -7.05
C ARG A 555 -14.07 52.91 -5.88
N VAL A 556 -13.26 53.07 -4.84
CA VAL A 556 -13.30 52.30 -3.58
C VAL A 556 -13.06 53.22 -2.39
N ASP A 557 -13.55 52.85 -1.21
CA ASP A 557 -13.35 53.63 0.03
C ASP A 557 -12.07 53.21 0.77
N PHE A 558 -11.60 51.99 0.56
CA PHE A 558 -10.37 51.47 1.13
C PHE A 558 -9.69 50.46 0.22
N ILE A 559 -8.40 50.26 0.42
CA ILE A 559 -7.59 49.24 -0.26
C ILE A 559 -6.70 48.58 0.76
N ILE A 560 -6.68 47.26 0.74
CA ILE A 560 -5.70 46.42 1.44
C ILE A 560 -4.75 45.93 0.36
N GLN A 561 -3.51 46.40 0.42
CA GLN A 561 -2.48 45.96 -0.51
C GLN A 561 -1.93 44.60 -0.07
N GLU A 562 -1.65 43.71 -1.01
CA GLU A 562 -0.84 42.52 -0.74
C GLU A 562 0.61 42.93 -0.39
N PRO A 563 1.29 42.29 0.58
CA PRO A 563 2.65 42.64 0.95
C PRO A 563 3.59 42.61 -0.26
N ARG A 564 4.30 43.71 -0.51
CA ARG A 564 5.28 43.82 -1.61
C ARG A 564 6.58 44.43 -1.11
N ILE A 565 7.67 44.15 -1.81
CA ILE A 565 8.98 44.72 -1.51
C ILE A 565 8.93 46.20 -1.89
N SER A 566 9.08 47.07 -0.90
CA SER A 566 9.19 48.52 -1.07
C SER A 566 10.45 48.90 -1.86
N ASP A 567 10.51 50.13 -2.36
CA ASP A 567 11.69 50.71 -3.03
C ASP A 567 12.97 50.69 -2.16
N GLN A 568 12.83 50.49 -0.84
CA GLN A 568 13.94 50.38 0.10
C GLN A 568 14.41 48.94 0.35
N GLY A 569 13.75 47.95 -0.27
CA GLY A 569 14.09 46.52 -0.16
C GLY A 569 13.44 45.78 1.01
N PHE A 570 12.54 46.44 1.73
CA PHE A 570 11.80 45.83 2.85
C PHE A 570 10.41 45.37 2.39
N LEU A 571 9.98 44.17 2.80
CA LEU A 571 8.63 43.67 2.56
C LEU A 571 7.67 44.48 3.44
N MET A 572 6.70 45.15 2.83
CA MET A 572 5.77 46.03 3.53
C MET A 572 4.35 45.81 3.03
N GLN A 573 3.39 45.92 3.94
CA GLN A 573 1.97 45.96 3.61
C GLN A 573 1.42 47.37 3.87
N TYR A 574 0.60 47.87 2.94
CA TYR A 574 -0.02 49.17 3.08
C TYR A 574 -1.54 49.05 3.03
N ILE A 575 -2.23 49.73 3.94
CA ILE A 575 -3.69 49.79 3.96
C ILE A 575 -4.11 51.25 3.86
N GLY A 576 -4.88 51.57 2.82
CA GLY A 576 -5.37 52.92 2.55
C GLY A 576 -6.85 53.04 2.85
N TYR A 577 -7.26 54.13 3.49
CA TYR A 577 -8.66 54.46 3.75
C TYR A 577 -8.93 55.93 3.39
N TYR A 578 -10.02 56.21 2.68
CA TYR A 578 -10.36 57.57 2.28
C TYR A 578 -10.56 58.48 3.50
N MET A 579 -10.18 59.75 3.37
CA MET A 579 -10.44 60.75 4.40
C MET A 579 -10.80 62.08 3.76
N ASP A 580 -11.69 62.82 4.38
CA ASP A 580 -11.93 64.20 4.00
C ASP A 580 -11.00 65.14 4.80
N TYR A 581 -10.45 66.14 4.12
CA TYR A 581 -9.71 67.21 4.79
C TYR A 581 -10.17 68.57 4.27
N TYR A 582 -10.07 69.57 5.15
CA TYR A 582 -10.63 70.89 4.91
C TYR A 582 -9.51 71.93 4.94
N THR A 583 -9.51 72.84 3.97
CA THR A 583 -8.49 73.88 3.86
C THR A 583 -9.09 75.26 3.68
N ARG A 584 -8.33 76.30 4.05
CA ARG A 584 -8.67 77.70 3.79
C ARG A 584 -7.42 78.49 3.44
N LEU A 585 -7.63 79.72 2.98
CA LEU A 585 -6.57 80.70 2.80
C LEU A 585 -6.11 81.27 4.16
N GLY A 586 -4.87 81.01 4.55
CA GLY A 586 -4.25 81.58 5.75
C GLY A 586 -3.80 83.04 5.55
N GLU A 587 -3.53 83.76 6.66
CA GLU A 587 -3.19 85.20 6.65
C GLU A 587 -1.91 85.56 5.85
N ASN A 588 -1.02 84.58 5.63
CA ASN A 588 0.25 84.74 4.93
C ASN A 588 0.22 84.27 3.46
N GLY A 589 -0.93 83.82 2.94
CA GLY A 589 -1.04 83.23 1.60
C GLY A 589 -0.53 81.78 1.52
N GLU A 590 -0.65 81.03 2.61
CA GLU A 590 -0.35 79.59 2.70
C GLU A 590 -1.64 78.80 2.89
N THR A 591 -1.64 77.53 2.48
CA THR A 591 -2.75 76.60 2.73
C THR A 591 -2.81 76.30 4.23
N GLU A 592 -3.92 76.66 4.87
CA GLU A 592 -4.16 76.37 6.29
C GLU A 592 -5.21 75.26 6.37
N TYR A 593 -4.88 74.15 7.03
CA TYR A 593 -5.82 73.06 7.29
C TYR A 593 -6.77 73.46 8.42
N VAL A 594 -8.03 73.08 8.35
CA VAL A 594 -9.02 73.42 9.38
C VAL A 594 -9.80 72.19 9.80
N ASP A 595 -10.23 72.20 11.06
CA ASP A 595 -11.01 71.12 11.64
C ASP A 595 -12.42 71.09 11.05
N TYR A 596 -13.04 69.90 11.04
CA TYR A 596 -14.38 69.69 10.51
C TYR A 596 -15.44 70.57 11.18
N THR A 597 -15.29 70.84 12.48
CA THR A 597 -16.21 71.68 13.26
C THR A 597 -16.27 73.12 12.74
N LEU A 598 -15.18 73.64 12.16
CA LEU A 598 -15.14 74.97 11.54
C LEU A 598 -15.83 74.99 10.18
N TYR A 599 -15.71 73.91 9.41
CA TYR A 599 -16.42 73.74 8.14
C TYR A 599 -17.95 73.73 8.36
N LEU A 600 -18.44 73.01 9.37
CA LEU A 600 -19.87 72.98 9.72
C LEU A 600 -20.44 74.34 10.16
N LYS A 601 -19.61 75.19 10.77
CA LYS A 601 -20.00 76.52 11.28
C LYS A 601 -20.12 77.58 10.17
N GLN A 602 -19.86 77.26 8.89
CA GLN A 602 -19.98 78.23 7.79
C GLN A 602 -21.44 78.45 7.35
N GLN A 603 -21.84 79.70 7.14
CA GLN A 603 -23.07 80.05 6.42
C GLN A 603 -22.69 80.70 5.07
N ASP A 604 -23.32 80.28 3.98
CA ASP A 604 -23.02 80.72 2.60
C ASP A 604 -21.55 80.52 2.16
N GLY A 605 -20.92 79.42 2.56
CA GLY A 605 -19.60 79.04 2.04
C GLY A 605 -18.41 79.82 2.62
N LYS A 606 -18.61 80.61 3.68
CA LYS A 606 -17.56 81.48 4.24
C LYS A 606 -17.54 81.49 5.76
N TYR A 607 -16.33 81.45 6.33
CA TYR A 607 -16.06 81.66 7.76
C TYR A 607 -15.06 82.81 7.91
N ASN A 608 -15.41 83.86 8.66
CA ASN A 608 -14.62 85.11 8.77
C ASN A 608 -14.23 85.75 7.42
N GLY A 609 -15.04 85.53 6.36
CA GLY A 609 -14.81 86.10 5.03
C GLY A 609 -13.95 85.25 4.07
N ASN A 610 -13.34 84.16 4.55
CA ASN A 610 -12.58 83.20 3.74
C ASN A 610 -13.44 81.95 3.46
N GLU A 611 -13.32 81.40 2.25
CA GLU A 611 -14.00 80.17 1.82
C GLU A 611 -13.20 78.95 2.34
N ILE A 612 -13.91 77.97 2.91
CA ILE A 612 -13.33 76.68 3.34
C ILE A 612 -13.68 75.64 2.28
N THR A 613 -12.66 75.00 1.71
CA THR A 613 -12.82 73.94 0.71
C THR A 613 -12.62 72.56 1.31
N SER A 614 -13.50 71.63 0.95
CA SER A 614 -13.38 70.22 1.28
C SER A 614 -12.65 69.49 0.15
N HIS A 615 -11.74 68.61 0.51
CA HIS A 615 -10.93 67.81 -0.39
C HIS A 615 -11.01 66.34 0.02
N ARG A 616 -11.04 65.45 -0.97
CA ARG A 616 -11.01 64.00 -0.75
C ARG A 616 -9.57 63.50 -0.83
N GLY A 617 -8.99 63.21 0.33
CA GLY A 617 -7.69 62.57 0.45
C GLY A 617 -7.82 61.12 0.88
N PHE A 618 -6.71 60.54 1.32
CA PHE A 618 -6.72 59.27 2.05
C PHE A 618 -5.58 59.21 3.05
N LEU A 619 -5.80 58.42 4.09
CA LEU A 619 -4.80 58.02 5.07
C LEU A 619 -4.33 56.62 4.70
N GLN A 620 -3.03 56.42 4.68
CA GLN A 620 -2.39 55.13 4.48
C GLN A 620 -1.63 54.76 5.74
N ILE A 621 -1.87 53.56 6.25
CA ILE A 621 -1.08 52.94 7.30
C ILE A 621 -0.09 51.95 6.68
N GLN A 622 1.08 51.85 7.29
CA GLN A 622 2.11 50.86 6.96
C GLN A 622 2.21 49.85 8.10
N LEU A 623 2.33 48.58 7.72
CA LEU A 623 2.42 47.45 8.63
C LEU A 623 3.60 46.56 8.25
N ASP A 624 4.26 46.01 9.27
CA ASP A 624 5.25 44.96 9.15
C ASP A 624 4.55 43.60 8.91
N PRO A 625 4.74 42.98 7.73
CA PRO A 625 4.18 41.68 7.44
C PRO A 625 4.84 40.53 8.24
N GLU A 626 5.92 40.76 9.00
CA GLU A 626 6.46 39.73 9.91
C GLU A 626 5.42 39.28 10.95
N ASP A 627 4.60 40.19 11.49
CA ASP A 627 3.53 39.87 12.44
C ASP A 627 2.44 38.97 11.82
N ARG A 628 2.19 39.11 10.52
CA ARG A 628 1.29 38.25 9.73
C ARG A 628 1.93 36.87 9.44
N ASN A 629 3.25 36.84 9.20
CA ASN A 629 3.98 35.63 8.83
C ASN A 629 4.21 34.68 10.00
N ASP A 630 4.42 35.19 11.21
CA ASP A 630 4.60 34.36 12.41
C ASP A 630 3.36 33.51 12.72
N VAL A 631 2.15 34.06 12.48
CA VAL A 631 0.88 33.34 12.64
C VAL A 631 0.71 32.29 11.53
N MET A 632 1.23 32.57 10.33
CA MET A 632 1.18 31.67 9.16
C MET A 632 2.10 30.45 9.25
N GLU A 633 3.24 30.55 9.93
CA GLU A 633 4.12 29.39 10.04
C GLU A 633 3.46 28.23 10.78
N SER A 634 2.55 28.52 11.71
CA SER A 634 1.86 27.52 12.53
C SER A 634 0.79 26.70 11.78
N SER A 635 0.25 27.23 10.68
CA SER A 635 -0.82 26.59 9.90
C SER A 635 -0.31 25.82 8.66
N LYS A 636 0.96 26.03 8.30
CA LYS A 636 1.61 25.44 7.14
C LYS A 636 1.65 23.90 7.20
N PRO A 637 1.45 23.20 6.06
CA PRO A 637 1.59 21.74 6.00
C PRO A 637 2.94 21.25 6.54
N GLU A 638 4.02 22.01 6.33
CA GLU A 638 5.35 21.74 6.91
C GLU A 638 5.30 21.60 8.43
N TYR A 639 4.52 22.44 9.11
CA TYR A 639 4.39 22.48 10.56
C TYR A 639 3.55 21.31 11.08
N VAL A 640 2.45 20.97 10.37
CA VAL A 640 1.63 19.77 10.66
C VAL A 640 2.47 18.50 10.51
N LEU A 641 3.27 18.42 9.45
CA LEU A 641 4.17 17.30 9.20
C LEU A 641 5.35 17.28 10.17
N SER A 642 5.91 18.43 10.57
CA SER A 642 6.99 18.52 11.57
C SER A 642 6.61 17.97 12.93
N ASN A 643 5.34 18.12 13.27
CA ASN A 643 4.77 17.69 14.53
C ASN A 643 4.31 16.24 14.53
N THR A 644 4.36 15.58 13.37
CA THR A 644 3.97 14.18 13.23
C THR A 644 5.19 13.27 13.22
N LYS A 645 5.23 12.32 14.16
CA LYS A 645 6.26 11.26 14.21
C LYS A 645 5.69 9.95 13.72
N ILE A 646 6.35 9.35 12.74
CA ILE A 646 6.04 7.99 12.28
C ILE A 646 6.66 6.99 13.25
N SER A 647 5.92 5.93 13.55
CA SER A 647 6.44 4.78 14.29
C SER A 647 7.63 4.11 13.55
N ASN A 648 8.44 3.32 14.27
CA ASN A 648 9.39 2.39 13.66
C ASN A 648 10.47 2.98 12.70
N ASN A 649 11.07 4.14 13.03
CA ASN A 649 12.11 4.80 12.22
C ASN A 649 11.66 5.12 10.77
N GLY A 650 10.34 5.23 10.54
CA GLY A 650 9.81 5.79 9.30
C GLY A 650 10.16 7.28 9.18
N VAL A 651 10.26 7.76 7.95
CA VAL A 651 10.50 9.14 7.57
C VAL A 651 9.24 9.64 6.91
N LEU A 652 8.72 10.75 7.42
CA LEU A 652 7.60 11.46 6.80
C LEU A 652 8.15 12.43 5.77
N MET A 653 7.55 12.45 4.59
CA MET A 653 7.89 13.38 3.52
C MET A 653 6.60 13.99 2.95
N GLY A 654 6.65 15.28 2.67
CA GLY A 654 5.65 16.01 1.91
C GLY A 654 6.20 16.34 0.54
N PHE A 655 5.38 16.10 -0.49
CA PHE A 655 5.67 16.40 -1.88
C PHE A 655 4.65 17.39 -2.43
N GLU A 656 5.13 18.35 -3.22
CA GLU A 656 4.30 19.33 -3.92
C GLU A 656 4.58 19.26 -5.42
N GLU A 657 3.54 19.45 -6.24
CA GLU A 657 3.61 19.36 -7.69
C GLU A 657 4.23 20.64 -8.29
N LEU A 658 5.22 20.51 -9.17
CA LEU A 658 5.77 21.63 -9.94
C LEU A 658 4.88 21.94 -11.14
N GLU A 659 4.36 23.17 -11.21
CA GLU A 659 3.41 23.63 -12.25
C GLU A 659 3.92 23.51 -13.70
N ASP A 660 5.25 23.36 -13.91
CA ASP A 660 5.88 23.38 -15.23
C ASP A 660 6.62 22.08 -15.67
N GLU A 661 6.81 21.06 -14.81
CA GLU A 661 7.72 19.93 -15.12
C GLU A 661 7.18 18.49 -14.92
N ASN A 662 5.92 18.25 -14.53
CA ASN A 662 5.43 16.89 -14.16
C ASN A 662 6.35 16.20 -13.12
N ASP A 663 7.00 16.99 -12.26
CA ASP A 663 7.88 16.51 -11.20
C ASP A 663 7.36 17.03 -9.86
N TYR A 664 7.80 16.39 -8.78
CA TYR A 664 7.35 16.71 -7.43
C TYR A 664 8.57 17.03 -6.57
N TYR A 665 8.57 18.16 -5.86
CA TYR A 665 9.68 18.49 -4.96
C TYR A 665 9.30 18.24 -3.51
N ILE A 666 10.29 17.91 -2.70
CA ILE A 666 10.09 17.67 -1.27
C ILE A 666 10.07 19.01 -0.53
N PHE A 667 8.88 19.44 -0.13
CA PHE A 667 8.73 20.64 0.71
C PHE A 667 9.00 20.34 2.18
N TYR A 668 8.73 19.10 2.63
CA TYR A 668 8.98 18.67 4.01
C TYR A 668 9.61 17.27 4.06
N SER A 669 10.62 17.09 4.92
CA SER A 669 11.17 15.78 5.25
C SER A 669 11.81 15.80 6.62
N GLN A 670 11.62 14.73 7.40
CA GLN A 670 12.36 14.54 8.67
C GLN A 670 13.87 14.34 8.47
N ILE A 671 14.30 14.12 7.22
CA ILE A 671 15.71 14.15 6.81
C ILE A 671 15.95 15.49 6.10
N PRO A 672 16.64 16.46 6.76
CA PRO A 672 16.78 17.83 6.23
C PRO A 672 17.50 17.90 4.87
N SER A 673 18.36 16.92 4.57
CA SER A 673 19.10 16.88 3.31
C SER A 673 18.26 16.52 2.08
N LEU A 674 17.00 16.09 2.27
CA LEU A 674 16.09 15.74 1.18
C LEU A 674 15.17 16.90 0.78
N VAL A 675 15.04 17.92 1.64
CA VAL A 675 14.18 19.08 1.39
C VAL A 675 14.73 19.87 0.20
N GLY A 676 13.86 20.22 -0.75
CA GLY A 676 14.19 20.93 -1.98
C GLY A 676 14.72 20.08 -3.13
N MET A 677 14.88 18.75 -2.95
CA MET A 677 15.21 17.83 -4.04
C MET A 677 13.94 17.43 -4.81
N THR A 678 14.06 17.17 -6.11
CA THR A 678 12.93 16.65 -6.90
C THR A 678 12.79 15.13 -6.80
N ALA A 679 11.60 14.61 -7.07
CA ALA A 679 11.32 13.19 -7.05
C ALA A 679 12.17 12.45 -8.09
N SER A 680 12.40 13.07 -9.26
CA SER A 680 13.32 12.56 -10.27
C SER A 680 14.77 12.46 -9.78
N GLU A 681 15.27 13.44 -9.03
CA GLU A 681 16.63 13.42 -8.44
C GLU A 681 16.82 12.31 -7.41
N LEU A 682 15.73 11.90 -6.76
CA LEU A 682 15.73 10.84 -5.77
C LEU A 682 15.48 9.44 -6.34
N GLU A 683 15.39 9.32 -7.67
CA GLU A 683 15.06 8.08 -8.42
C GLU A 683 13.62 7.59 -8.17
N LEU A 684 12.70 8.47 -7.74
CA LEU A 684 11.30 8.11 -7.54
C LEU A 684 10.58 7.95 -8.89
N SER A 685 10.08 6.73 -9.15
CA SER A 685 9.18 6.44 -10.28
C SER A 685 7.94 7.35 -10.32
N GLU A 686 7.66 7.92 -11.50
CA GLU A 686 6.47 8.73 -11.81
C GLU A 686 5.15 8.00 -11.47
N LYS A 687 5.16 6.67 -11.44
CA LYS A 687 4.00 5.85 -11.02
C LYS A 687 3.63 6.01 -9.56
N ALA A 688 4.53 6.52 -8.72
CA ALA A 688 4.31 6.68 -7.30
C ALA A 688 3.32 7.80 -6.96
N PHE A 689 3.12 8.76 -7.88
CA PHE A 689 2.21 9.90 -7.70
C PHE A 689 0.88 9.74 -8.45
N ASN A 690 0.70 8.61 -9.15
CA ASN A 690 -0.51 8.30 -9.91
C ASN A 690 -1.54 7.56 -9.02
N GLY A 691 -2.14 8.28 -8.07
CA GLY A 691 -3.11 7.75 -7.10
C GLY A 691 -2.49 7.41 -5.74
N ASN A 692 -2.95 6.33 -5.11
CA ASN A 692 -2.36 5.84 -3.85
C ASN A 692 -1.30 4.78 -4.19
N TYR A 693 -0.03 5.08 -3.91
CA TYR A 693 1.08 4.14 -4.13
C TYR A 693 1.46 3.44 -2.83
N ASN A 694 1.70 2.12 -2.91
CA ASN A 694 2.19 1.30 -1.81
C ASN A 694 3.28 0.38 -2.36
N GLY A 695 4.56 0.60 -2.03
CA GLY A 695 5.63 -0.22 -2.60
C GLY A 695 7.03 0.08 -2.07
N PHE A 696 8.06 -0.50 -2.68
CA PHE A 696 9.44 -0.12 -2.35
C PHE A 696 9.95 0.90 -3.36
N GLN A 697 10.65 1.91 -2.87
CA GLN A 697 11.30 2.95 -3.66
C GLN A 697 12.75 3.10 -3.23
N PHE A 698 13.59 3.61 -4.13
CA PHE A 698 14.93 4.04 -3.77
C PHE A 698 14.88 5.53 -3.45
N ILE A 699 15.57 5.93 -2.39
CA ILE A 699 15.77 7.31 -2.02
C ILE A 699 17.27 7.45 -1.74
N ASN A 700 17.98 8.14 -2.63
CA ASN A 700 19.42 8.38 -2.53
C ASN A 700 20.25 7.08 -2.34
N GLY A 701 19.94 6.05 -3.15
CA GLY A 701 20.62 4.75 -3.13
C GLY A 701 20.25 3.82 -1.97
N VAL A 702 19.42 4.26 -1.02
CA VAL A 702 18.88 3.44 0.07
C VAL A 702 17.45 3.04 -0.26
N ARG A 703 17.11 1.78 -0.01
CA ARG A 703 15.77 1.25 -0.31
C ARG A 703 14.81 1.49 0.85
N TYR A 704 13.67 2.12 0.57
CA TYR A 704 12.60 2.40 1.51
C TYR A 704 11.32 1.67 1.11
N LEU A 705 10.54 1.23 2.09
CA LEU A 705 9.14 0.88 1.96
C LEU A 705 8.35 2.17 2.03
N GLN A 706 7.76 2.59 0.91
CA GLN A 706 7.10 3.87 0.77
C GLN A 706 5.62 3.70 0.45
N SER A 707 4.79 4.44 1.17
CA SER A 707 3.40 4.71 0.82
C SER A 707 3.29 6.18 0.43
N ILE A 708 2.44 6.50 -0.55
CA ILE A 708 2.18 7.87 -1.01
C ILE A 708 0.67 8.02 -1.22
N ARG A 709 0.11 9.11 -0.69
CA ARG A 709 -1.30 9.49 -0.80
C ARG A 709 -1.42 10.97 -1.10
N LYS A 710 -2.38 11.33 -1.96
CA LYS A 710 -2.75 12.72 -2.23
C LYS A 710 -3.64 13.29 -1.11
N ALA A 711 -3.33 14.50 -0.65
CA ALA A 711 -4.01 15.26 0.40
C ALA A 711 -4.12 16.74 -0.02
N GLY A 712 -5.28 17.16 -0.53
CA GLY A 712 -5.43 18.47 -1.17
C GLY A 712 -4.49 18.61 -2.39
N ASP A 713 -3.70 19.68 -2.39
CA ASP A 713 -2.67 19.97 -3.41
C ASP A 713 -1.32 19.31 -3.11
N TYR A 714 -1.18 18.64 -1.97
CA TYR A 714 0.05 17.99 -1.53
C TYR A 714 -0.03 16.46 -1.63
N TYR A 715 1.13 15.81 -1.66
CA TYR A 715 1.28 14.36 -1.55
C TYR A 715 2.05 14.02 -0.29
N ILE A 716 1.42 13.25 0.59
CA ILE A 716 2.03 12.80 1.84
C ILE A 716 2.60 11.42 1.63
N SER A 717 3.83 11.22 2.08
CA SER A 717 4.51 9.94 1.99
C SER A 717 5.11 9.50 3.31
N THR A 718 4.92 8.23 3.63
CA THR A 718 5.60 7.54 4.71
C THR A 718 6.64 6.58 4.13
N ALA A 719 7.89 6.67 4.59
CA ALA A 719 9.01 5.88 4.07
C ALA A 719 9.80 5.19 5.19
N MET A 720 9.83 3.85 5.23
CA MET A 720 10.61 3.08 6.21
C MET A 720 11.83 2.41 5.56
N PRO A 721 13.06 2.60 6.06
CA PRO A 721 14.24 1.98 5.48
C PRO A 721 14.19 0.45 5.62
N VAL A 722 14.51 -0.24 4.53
CA VAL A 722 14.43 -1.71 4.46
C VAL A 722 15.40 -2.40 5.42
N SER A 723 16.51 -1.78 5.77
CA SER A 723 17.44 -2.30 6.79
C SER A 723 16.79 -2.46 8.16
N SER A 724 15.97 -1.48 8.57
CA SER A 724 15.26 -1.51 9.86
C SER A 724 14.18 -2.59 9.93
N LEU A 725 13.60 -2.98 8.79
CA LEU A 725 12.67 -4.11 8.72
C LEU A 725 13.34 -5.46 9.03
N TYR A 726 14.63 -5.61 8.68
CA TYR A 726 15.35 -6.89 8.81
C TYR A 726 16.10 -7.07 10.13
N GLU A 727 16.48 -5.99 10.81
CA GLU A 727 17.31 -6.04 12.02
C GLU A 727 16.62 -6.85 13.14
N ASP A 728 15.36 -6.55 13.42
CA ASP A 728 14.52 -7.24 14.41
C ASP A 728 14.24 -8.72 14.05
N VAL A 729 14.14 -8.99 12.75
CA VAL A 729 13.82 -10.31 12.20
C VAL A 729 15.03 -11.23 12.18
N PHE A 730 16.22 -10.66 12.01
CA PHE A 730 17.46 -11.43 11.91
C PHE A 730 17.79 -12.14 13.22
N HIS A 731 17.77 -11.43 14.34
CA HIS A 731 18.13 -11.99 15.65
C HIS A 731 17.22 -13.14 16.06
N THR A 732 15.92 -12.98 15.88
CA THR A 732 14.89 -13.99 16.19
C THR A 732 15.03 -15.24 15.33
N ALA A 733 15.26 -15.08 14.01
CA ALA A 733 15.51 -16.19 13.11
C ALA A 733 16.80 -16.97 13.46
N VAL A 734 17.90 -16.27 13.77
CA VAL A 734 19.19 -16.90 14.15
C VAL A 734 19.04 -17.75 15.41
N ILE A 735 18.38 -17.19 16.44
CA ILE A 735 18.15 -17.90 17.70
C ILE A 735 17.27 -19.14 17.47
N GLY A 736 16.23 -19.03 16.66
CA GLY A 736 15.39 -20.17 16.27
C GLY A 736 16.18 -21.28 15.57
N ALA A 737 17.07 -20.91 14.64
CA ALA A 737 17.89 -21.87 13.90
C ALA A 737 18.93 -22.58 14.79
N LEU A 738 19.57 -21.84 15.70
CA LEU A 738 20.45 -22.42 16.72
C LEU A 738 19.70 -23.40 17.61
N TYR A 739 18.48 -23.07 18.02
CA TYR A 739 17.65 -23.96 18.82
C TYR A 739 17.30 -25.25 18.07
N LEU A 740 16.86 -25.14 16.81
CA LEU A 740 16.61 -26.30 15.95
C LEU A 740 17.87 -27.17 15.79
N LEU A 741 19.03 -26.55 15.57
CA LEU A 741 20.29 -27.26 15.47
C LEU A 741 20.60 -28.06 16.75
N VAL A 742 20.45 -27.44 17.93
CA VAL A 742 20.68 -28.10 19.23
C VAL A 742 19.71 -29.28 19.42
N VAL A 743 18.41 -29.08 19.15
CA VAL A 743 17.42 -30.16 19.28
C VAL A 743 17.69 -31.30 18.30
N LEU A 744 18.01 -30.99 17.04
CA LEU A 744 18.37 -32.00 16.04
C LEU A 744 19.64 -32.76 16.42
N LEU A 745 20.65 -32.08 16.99
CA LEU A 745 21.86 -32.71 17.51
C LEU A 745 21.56 -33.63 18.70
N ILE A 746 20.66 -33.24 19.61
CA ILE A 746 20.21 -34.08 20.72
C ILE A 746 19.47 -35.31 20.21
N ILE A 747 18.52 -35.13 19.28
CA ILE A 747 17.75 -36.21 18.67
C ILE A 747 18.66 -37.16 17.88
N SER A 748 19.62 -36.62 17.14
CA SER A 748 20.61 -37.40 16.40
C SER A 748 21.51 -38.19 17.34
N SER A 749 22.05 -37.53 18.37
CA SER A 749 22.87 -38.16 19.41
C SER A 749 22.11 -39.25 20.16
N PHE A 750 20.83 -39.05 20.45
CA PHE A 750 19.98 -40.05 21.08
C PHE A 750 19.68 -41.24 20.15
N ASN A 751 19.43 -40.98 18.86
CA ASN A 751 19.27 -42.05 17.86
C ASN A 751 20.56 -42.86 17.66
N LEU A 752 21.72 -42.20 17.74
CA LEU A 752 23.05 -42.81 17.75
C LEU A 752 23.28 -43.64 19.03
N PHE A 753 22.78 -43.18 20.18
CA PHE A 753 22.94 -43.82 21.50
C PHE A 753 22.16 -45.14 21.67
N VAL A 754 21.03 -45.33 21.00
CA VAL A 754 20.13 -46.49 21.21
C VAL A 754 20.58 -47.77 20.47
N GLY A 755 21.74 -47.76 19.79
CA GLY A 755 22.27 -48.84 18.94
C GLY A 755 22.44 -50.22 19.60
N ASN A 756 22.73 -50.29 20.90
CA ASN A 756 23.18 -51.54 21.53
C ASN A 756 22.11 -52.63 21.73
N VAL A 757 20.82 -52.33 21.56
CA VAL A 757 19.74 -53.29 21.89
C VAL A 757 19.26 -54.10 20.67
N ILE A 758 19.74 -53.76 19.47
CA ILE A 758 19.41 -54.48 18.23
C ILE A 758 20.54 -55.43 17.82
N GLU A 759 21.80 -55.09 18.13
CA GLU A 759 22.97 -55.97 17.95
C GLU A 759 22.83 -57.32 18.67
N GLU A 760 22.22 -57.33 19.88
CA GLU A 760 21.99 -58.56 20.64
C GLU A 760 21.00 -59.54 19.96
N LYS A 761 20.17 -59.05 19.02
CA LYS A 761 19.24 -59.88 18.24
C LYS A 761 19.83 -60.40 16.94
N ARG A 762 20.77 -59.69 16.33
CA ARG A 762 21.36 -60.08 15.03
C ARG A 762 22.39 -61.19 15.17
N TYR A 763 23.20 -61.13 16.23
CA TYR A 763 24.18 -62.18 16.56
C TYR A 763 23.54 -63.57 16.78
N ARG A 764 22.24 -63.63 17.13
CA ARG A 764 21.49 -64.90 17.25
C ARG A 764 20.94 -65.43 15.93
N GLN A 765 20.75 -64.58 14.91
CA GLN A 765 20.25 -64.99 13.59
C GLN A 765 21.38 -65.35 12.61
N GLU A 766 22.62 -64.92 12.89
CA GLU A 766 23.80 -65.11 12.03
C GLU A 766 24.34 -66.55 12.00
N ASN A 767 23.86 -67.44 12.87
CA ASN A 767 24.32 -68.84 12.96
C ASN A 767 23.49 -69.85 12.13
N ASP A 768 22.65 -69.40 11.19
CA ASP A 768 21.87 -70.30 10.33
C ASP A 768 22.32 -70.24 8.85
N PRO A 769 22.95 -71.31 8.30
CA PRO A 769 23.58 -71.30 6.97
C PRO A 769 22.63 -71.10 5.77
N LEU A 770 21.31 -71.26 5.97
CA LEU A 770 20.30 -71.18 4.90
C LEU A 770 19.87 -69.75 4.55
N ALA A 771 20.28 -68.73 5.32
CA ALA A 771 19.85 -67.34 5.12
C ALA A 771 20.57 -66.60 3.98
N ILE A 772 21.73 -67.10 3.54
CA ILE A 772 22.63 -66.42 2.58
C ILE A 772 21.99 -66.28 1.18
N LEU A 773 21.14 -67.24 0.77
CA LEU A 773 20.40 -67.16 -0.50
C LEU A 773 19.24 -66.14 -0.49
N GLY A 774 18.78 -65.70 0.68
CA GLY A 774 17.78 -64.62 0.82
C GLY A 774 18.37 -63.21 0.79
N VAL A 775 19.70 -63.07 0.92
CA VAL A 775 20.39 -61.77 1.01
C VAL A 775 20.50 -61.07 -0.35
N LEU A 776 20.51 -61.81 -1.46
CA LEU A 776 20.53 -61.24 -2.80
C LEU A 776 19.14 -60.77 -3.28
N ASP A 777 18.06 -61.38 -2.79
CA ASP A 777 16.68 -60.97 -3.09
C ASP A 777 16.20 -59.83 -2.17
N SER A 778 16.78 -59.69 -0.97
CA SER A 778 16.40 -58.68 0.02
C SER A 778 16.81 -57.24 -0.34
N ARG A 779 17.85 -57.05 -1.18
CA ARG A 779 18.26 -55.72 -1.69
C ARG A 779 17.20 -55.09 -2.59
N ASN A 780 16.47 -55.87 -3.39
CA ASN A 780 15.37 -55.38 -4.24
C ASN A 780 14.00 -55.45 -3.55
N GLN A 781 13.81 -56.35 -2.58
CA GLN A 781 12.58 -56.41 -1.78
C GLN A 781 12.41 -55.21 -0.83
N TRP A 782 13.48 -54.57 -0.34
CA TRP A 782 13.36 -53.46 0.62
C TRP A 782 12.99 -52.11 0.00
N LYS A 783 13.42 -51.81 -1.23
CA LYS A 783 12.93 -50.65 -1.99
C LYS A 783 11.42 -50.76 -2.29
N ASN A 784 10.89 -51.99 -2.29
CA ASN A 784 9.48 -52.32 -2.47
C ASN A 784 8.80 -52.85 -1.19
N SER A 785 9.43 -52.71 -0.03
CA SER A 785 8.88 -53.20 1.24
C SER A 785 7.61 -52.44 1.59
N PRO A 786 6.55 -53.11 2.08
CA PRO A 786 5.33 -52.43 2.49
C PRO A 786 5.57 -51.38 3.59
N HIS A 787 6.65 -51.50 4.38
CA HIS A 787 7.00 -50.55 5.43
C HIS A 787 7.67 -49.28 4.89
N THR A 788 8.62 -49.38 3.96
CA THR A 788 9.26 -48.22 3.30
C THR A 788 8.27 -47.46 2.44
N ARG A 789 7.41 -48.17 1.70
CA ARG A 789 6.36 -47.55 0.88
C ARG A 789 5.27 -46.86 1.72
N ARG A 790 4.88 -47.45 2.86
CA ARG A 790 3.97 -46.79 3.84
C ARG A 790 4.60 -45.54 4.43
N PHE A 791 5.90 -45.56 4.66
CA PHE A 791 6.65 -44.43 5.23
C PHE A 791 6.79 -43.26 4.24
N GLU A 792 7.16 -43.52 2.98
CA GLU A 792 7.17 -42.49 1.92
C GLU A 792 5.78 -41.89 1.68
N LEU A 793 4.73 -42.71 1.73
CA LEU A 793 3.34 -42.25 1.64
C LEU A 793 2.95 -41.37 2.83
N LEU A 794 3.39 -41.70 4.05
CA LEU A 794 3.16 -40.88 5.24
C LEU A 794 3.87 -39.53 5.14
N ILE A 795 5.15 -39.50 4.76
CA ILE A 795 5.91 -38.26 4.56
C ILE A 795 5.25 -37.39 3.48
N THR A 796 4.88 -37.99 2.34
CA THR A 796 4.22 -37.27 1.26
C THR A 796 2.87 -36.71 1.69
N LYS A 797 2.07 -37.47 2.46
CA LYS A 797 0.79 -36.98 3.02
C LYS A 797 1.00 -35.85 4.01
N CYS A 798 2.00 -35.97 4.90
CA CYS A 798 2.34 -34.89 5.82
C CYS A 798 2.76 -33.63 5.05
N LEU A 799 3.61 -33.74 4.02
CA LEU A 799 4.02 -32.59 3.20
C LEU A 799 2.85 -31.93 2.46
N ILE A 800 1.90 -32.72 1.94
CA ILE A 800 0.70 -32.19 1.29
C ILE A 800 -0.20 -31.47 2.31
N ILE A 801 -0.42 -32.07 3.49
CA ILE A 801 -1.22 -31.47 4.56
C ILE A 801 -0.57 -30.17 5.02
N LEU A 802 0.73 -30.18 5.26
CA LEU A 802 1.49 -29.00 5.69
C LEU A 802 1.51 -27.91 4.61
N GLY A 803 1.68 -28.27 3.34
CA GLY A 803 1.57 -27.33 2.23
C GLY A 803 0.16 -26.77 2.03
N GLY A 804 -0.88 -27.58 2.30
CA GLY A 804 -2.27 -27.13 2.28
C GLY A 804 -2.59 -26.18 3.43
N VAL A 805 -2.17 -26.52 4.65
CA VAL A 805 -2.25 -25.62 5.82
C VAL A 805 -1.47 -24.34 5.55
N PHE A 806 -0.31 -24.46 4.90
CA PHE A 806 0.52 -23.33 4.53
C PHE A 806 -0.24 -22.32 3.66
N ILE A 807 -0.85 -22.80 2.58
CA ILE A 807 -1.66 -21.99 1.66
C ILE A 807 -2.92 -21.46 2.35
N ALA A 808 -3.60 -22.28 3.17
CA ALA A 808 -4.81 -21.86 3.89
C ALA A 808 -4.52 -20.71 4.85
N SER A 809 -3.38 -20.73 5.54
CA SER A 809 -2.96 -19.64 6.42
C SER A 809 -2.60 -18.37 5.65
N ILE A 810 -1.97 -18.48 4.47
CA ILE A 810 -1.75 -17.32 3.57
C ILE A 810 -3.09 -16.68 3.17
N ILE A 811 -4.07 -17.50 2.78
CA ILE A 811 -5.41 -17.04 2.38
C ILE A 811 -6.16 -16.41 3.56
N TYR A 812 -6.05 -17.02 4.75
CA TYR A 812 -6.65 -16.47 5.97
C TYR A 812 -6.10 -15.08 6.29
N GLU A 813 -4.79 -14.90 6.20
CA GLU A 813 -4.15 -13.61 6.48
C GLU A 813 -4.49 -12.55 5.43
N ALA A 814 -4.52 -12.94 4.14
CA ALA A 814 -4.96 -12.08 3.05
C ALA A 814 -6.42 -11.62 3.24
N ASN A 815 -7.31 -12.51 3.65
CA ASN A 815 -8.71 -12.16 3.93
C ASN A 815 -8.88 -11.30 5.18
N ARG A 816 -8.03 -11.47 6.20
CA ARG A 816 -8.10 -10.69 7.44
C ARG A 816 -7.71 -9.23 7.22
N GLN A 817 -6.65 -8.97 6.45
CA GLN A 817 -6.09 -7.62 6.28
C GLN A 817 -6.60 -6.89 5.03
N GLY A 818 -7.32 -7.58 4.13
CA GLY A 818 -7.89 -6.98 2.92
C GLY A 818 -6.81 -6.43 1.98
N SER A 819 -7.15 -5.37 1.21
CA SER A 819 -6.26 -4.76 0.20
C SER A 819 -4.93 -4.22 0.74
N ASN A 820 -4.78 -4.11 2.06
CA ASN A 820 -3.56 -3.62 2.71
C ASN A 820 -2.55 -4.74 3.03
N SER A 821 -2.84 -5.99 2.64
CA SER A 821 -1.93 -7.11 2.88
C SER A 821 -0.76 -7.12 1.91
N ALA A 822 0.46 -7.24 2.46
CA ALA A 822 1.68 -7.52 1.68
C ALA A 822 1.56 -8.77 0.81
N ILE A 823 0.74 -9.75 1.22
CA ILE A 823 0.49 -10.99 0.47
C ILE A 823 -0.31 -10.70 -0.80
N ILE A 824 -1.35 -9.87 -0.70
CA ILE A 824 -2.14 -9.48 -1.88
C ILE A 824 -1.27 -8.68 -2.84
N TYR A 825 -0.41 -7.80 -2.34
CA TYR A 825 0.56 -7.07 -3.16
C TYR A 825 1.58 -8.00 -3.87
N ILE A 826 2.06 -9.04 -3.19
CA ILE A 826 2.94 -10.06 -3.82
C ILE A 826 2.20 -10.81 -4.94
N ILE A 827 0.94 -11.15 -4.71
CA ILE A 827 0.10 -11.91 -5.65
C ILE A 827 -0.39 -11.02 -6.81
N SER A 828 -0.66 -9.73 -6.58
CA SER A 828 -1.14 -8.79 -7.60
C SER A 828 -0.09 -8.55 -8.68
N GLY A 829 1.20 -8.67 -8.33
CA GLY A 829 2.30 -8.50 -9.29
C GLY A 829 2.50 -7.05 -9.71
N GLU A 830 2.00 -6.09 -8.91
CA GLU A 830 2.07 -4.64 -9.17
C GLU A 830 3.43 -4.02 -8.80
N TRP A 831 4.39 -4.84 -8.37
CA TRP A 831 5.76 -4.43 -8.04
C TRP A 831 6.70 -4.44 -9.25
N ASP A 832 7.73 -3.60 -9.22
CA ASP A 832 8.71 -3.51 -10.30
C ASP A 832 9.53 -4.79 -10.47
N ARG A 833 9.62 -5.24 -11.72
CA ARG A 833 10.32 -6.49 -12.08
C ARG A 833 11.82 -6.34 -11.81
N GLY A 834 12.36 -7.23 -10.99
CA GLY A 834 13.77 -7.23 -10.61
C GLY A 834 14.10 -8.29 -9.56
N ILE A 835 15.37 -8.41 -9.20
CA ILE A 835 15.83 -9.35 -8.16
C ILE A 835 15.57 -8.71 -6.79
N HIS A 836 14.36 -8.94 -6.27
CA HIS A 836 13.89 -8.35 -5.02
C HIS A 836 13.14 -9.41 -4.21
N ILE A 837 12.85 -9.11 -2.93
CA ILE A 837 12.24 -10.10 -2.03
C ILE A 837 10.84 -10.56 -2.51
N PHE A 838 10.11 -9.70 -3.23
CA PHE A 838 8.80 -9.99 -3.79
C PHE A 838 8.82 -10.90 -5.03
N SER A 839 9.80 -10.75 -5.91
CA SER A 839 9.94 -11.68 -7.03
C SER A 839 10.33 -13.06 -6.52
N LEU A 840 11.22 -13.13 -5.53
CA LEU A 840 11.59 -14.39 -4.89
C LEU A 840 10.39 -15.05 -4.17
N SER A 841 9.59 -14.28 -3.43
CA SER A 841 8.40 -14.79 -2.75
C SER A 841 7.35 -15.31 -3.71
N ALA A 842 7.03 -14.53 -4.75
CA ALA A 842 6.11 -14.95 -5.80
C ALA A 842 6.58 -16.25 -6.45
N CYS A 843 7.88 -16.38 -6.76
CA CYS A 843 8.47 -17.61 -7.30
C CYS A 843 8.29 -18.81 -6.35
N VAL A 844 8.49 -18.62 -5.05
CA VAL A 844 8.30 -19.67 -4.03
C VAL A 844 6.83 -20.09 -3.95
N VAL A 845 5.90 -19.13 -3.91
CA VAL A 845 4.45 -19.40 -3.87
C VAL A 845 4.01 -20.15 -5.12
N ILE A 846 4.39 -19.66 -6.30
CA ILE A 846 4.09 -20.30 -7.60
C ILE A 846 4.69 -21.70 -7.63
N GLY A 847 5.92 -21.88 -7.15
CA GLY A 847 6.59 -23.18 -7.08
C GLY A 847 5.86 -24.18 -6.18
N ILE A 848 5.43 -23.76 -4.99
CA ILE A 848 4.68 -24.60 -4.05
C ILE A 848 3.31 -24.97 -4.62
N VAL A 849 2.56 -24.00 -5.15
CA VAL A 849 1.24 -24.23 -5.76
C VAL A 849 1.36 -25.18 -6.94
N THR A 850 2.34 -24.97 -7.82
CA THR A 850 2.60 -25.84 -8.97
C THR A 850 2.97 -27.25 -8.53
N ALA A 851 3.85 -27.40 -7.53
CA ALA A 851 4.23 -28.71 -7.01
C ALA A 851 3.02 -29.45 -6.42
N LEU A 852 2.15 -28.75 -5.71
CA LEU A 852 0.93 -29.31 -5.12
C LEU A 852 -0.07 -29.72 -6.21
N LEU A 853 -0.29 -28.88 -7.23
CA LEU A 853 -1.12 -29.19 -8.39
C LEU A 853 -0.59 -30.42 -9.15
N ILE A 854 0.72 -30.49 -9.42
CA ILE A 854 1.33 -31.66 -10.06
C ILE A 854 1.07 -32.92 -9.22
N ARG A 855 1.23 -32.85 -7.90
CA ARG A 855 0.97 -34.00 -7.01
C ARG A 855 -0.50 -34.42 -7.01
N ILE A 856 -1.44 -33.47 -7.01
CA ILE A 856 -2.87 -33.74 -7.12
C ILE A 856 -3.18 -34.41 -8.46
N VAL A 857 -2.71 -33.83 -9.57
CA VAL A 857 -2.93 -34.35 -10.92
C VAL A 857 -2.33 -35.76 -11.06
N GLU A 858 -1.10 -35.98 -10.61
CA GLU A 858 -0.48 -37.32 -10.61
C GLU A 858 -1.32 -38.32 -9.80
N HIS A 859 -1.83 -37.91 -8.63
CA HIS A 859 -2.62 -38.79 -7.77
C HIS A 859 -3.98 -39.14 -8.38
N VAL A 860 -4.73 -38.15 -8.87
CA VAL A 860 -6.03 -38.31 -9.53
C VAL A 860 -5.88 -39.16 -10.79
N THR A 861 -4.88 -38.85 -11.62
CA THR A 861 -4.67 -39.57 -12.87
C THR A 861 -4.21 -41.00 -12.62
N CYS A 862 -3.40 -41.27 -11.58
CA CYS A 862 -3.06 -42.63 -11.17
C CYS A 862 -4.25 -43.43 -10.61
N LEU A 863 -5.18 -42.77 -9.91
CA LEU A 863 -6.41 -43.41 -9.41
C LEU A 863 -7.31 -43.82 -10.58
N ILE A 864 -7.53 -42.92 -11.54
CA ILE A 864 -8.30 -43.22 -12.76
C ILE A 864 -7.59 -44.32 -13.56
N ALA A 865 -6.27 -44.21 -13.74
CA ALA A 865 -5.48 -45.19 -14.46
C ALA A 865 -5.47 -46.57 -13.80
N SER A 866 -5.65 -46.68 -12.48
CA SER A 866 -5.72 -47.97 -11.78
C SER A 866 -6.97 -48.79 -12.12
N VAL A 867 -8.00 -48.13 -12.66
CA VAL A 867 -9.22 -48.78 -13.18
C VAL A 867 -8.97 -49.38 -14.58
N PHE A 868 -7.99 -48.85 -15.32
CA PHE A 868 -7.59 -49.32 -16.64
C PHE A 868 -6.34 -50.22 -16.53
N GLY A 869 -6.23 -51.27 -17.33
CA GLY A 869 -5.18 -52.30 -17.16
C GLY A 869 -3.72 -51.78 -17.16
N SER A 870 -2.77 -52.65 -16.80
CA SER A 870 -1.35 -52.32 -16.57
C SER A 870 -0.64 -51.59 -17.72
N ARG A 871 -1.04 -51.84 -18.98
CA ARG A 871 -0.49 -51.14 -20.16
C ARG A 871 -0.86 -49.66 -20.21
N ILE A 872 -2.12 -49.34 -19.90
CA ILE A 872 -2.64 -47.96 -19.89
C ILE A 872 -1.97 -47.15 -18.77
N MET A 873 -1.74 -47.79 -17.61
CA MET A 873 -1.01 -47.18 -16.50
C MET A 873 0.42 -46.74 -16.88
N THR A 874 1.14 -47.53 -17.68
CA THR A 874 2.49 -47.16 -18.13
C THR A 874 2.45 -45.97 -19.10
N ILE A 875 1.51 -45.96 -20.04
CA ILE A 875 1.34 -44.85 -21.00
C ILE A 875 0.97 -43.56 -20.27
N ILE A 876 0.01 -43.63 -19.36
CA ILE A 876 -0.43 -42.48 -18.56
C ILE A 876 0.73 -41.90 -17.74
N LYS A 877 1.55 -42.76 -17.11
CA LYS A 877 2.74 -42.30 -16.36
C LYS A 877 3.77 -41.63 -17.25
N LEU A 878 4.00 -42.13 -18.46
CA LEU A 878 4.90 -41.51 -19.43
C LEU A 878 4.39 -40.13 -19.87
N VAL A 879 3.10 -40.03 -20.22
CA VAL A 879 2.48 -38.75 -20.60
C VAL A 879 2.52 -37.74 -19.45
N LEU A 880 2.15 -38.15 -18.23
CA LEU A 880 2.24 -37.29 -17.04
C LEU A 880 3.66 -36.80 -16.78
N SER A 881 4.67 -37.64 -16.99
CA SER A 881 6.07 -37.24 -16.84
C SER A 881 6.48 -36.16 -17.84
N ILE A 882 6.01 -36.26 -19.08
CA ILE A 882 6.27 -35.25 -20.13
C ILE A 882 5.56 -33.94 -19.78
N VAL A 883 4.27 -34.01 -19.43
CA VAL A 883 3.47 -32.83 -19.04
C VAL A 883 4.07 -32.14 -17.82
N LYS A 884 4.44 -32.90 -16.79
CA LYS A 884 5.13 -32.39 -15.60
C LYS A 884 6.40 -31.64 -15.97
N THR A 885 7.23 -32.22 -16.82
CA THR A 885 8.49 -31.60 -17.25
C THR A 885 8.24 -30.30 -18.00
N ALA A 886 7.23 -30.27 -18.88
CA ALA A 886 6.83 -29.06 -19.59
C ALA A 886 6.33 -27.96 -18.65
N VAL A 887 5.45 -28.30 -17.69
CA VAL A 887 4.93 -27.35 -16.70
C VAL A 887 6.06 -26.76 -15.85
N VAL A 888 7.00 -27.58 -15.38
CA VAL A 888 8.15 -27.11 -14.61
C VAL A 888 9.00 -26.13 -15.41
N ILE A 889 9.26 -26.39 -16.70
CA ILE A 889 10.01 -25.48 -17.56
C ILE A 889 9.28 -24.13 -17.71
N VAL A 890 7.98 -24.14 -17.95
CA VAL A 890 7.17 -22.91 -18.08
C VAL A 890 7.21 -22.10 -16.78
N VAL A 891 7.05 -22.75 -15.63
CA VAL A 891 7.09 -22.08 -14.33
C VAL A 891 8.48 -21.50 -14.05
N VAL A 892 9.56 -22.21 -14.36
CA VAL A 892 10.92 -21.68 -14.22
C VAL A 892 11.12 -20.45 -15.10
N LEU A 893 10.67 -20.48 -16.37
CA LEU A 893 10.75 -19.32 -17.26
C LEU A 893 9.93 -18.13 -16.75
N TYR A 894 8.75 -18.40 -16.19
CA TYR A 894 7.89 -17.38 -15.58
C TYR A 894 8.54 -16.77 -14.32
N CYS A 895 9.17 -17.58 -13.48
CA CYS A 895 9.94 -17.10 -12.33
C CYS A 895 11.11 -16.20 -12.76
N LEU A 896 11.85 -16.58 -13.80
CA LEU A 896 12.94 -15.76 -14.34
C LEU A 896 12.42 -14.43 -14.90
N PHE A 897 11.27 -14.45 -15.57
CA PHE A 897 10.58 -13.25 -16.04
C PHE A 897 10.20 -12.29 -14.89
N LEU A 898 9.64 -12.83 -13.80
CA LEU A 898 9.32 -12.08 -12.59
C LEU A 898 10.57 -11.45 -11.94
N MET A 899 11.72 -12.10 -12.05
CA MET A 899 13.00 -11.58 -11.57
C MET A 899 13.64 -10.53 -12.50
N GLY A 900 12.95 -10.12 -13.57
CA GLY A 900 13.44 -9.12 -14.53
C GLY A 900 14.41 -9.67 -15.58
N ILE A 901 14.54 -11.00 -15.69
CA ILE A 901 15.36 -11.63 -16.74
C ILE A 901 14.54 -11.66 -18.03
N ASP A 902 15.18 -11.31 -19.15
CA ASP A 902 14.57 -11.32 -20.49
C ASP A 902 14.23 -12.76 -20.94
N ALA A 903 13.04 -13.21 -20.55
CA ALA A 903 12.51 -14.53 -20.88
C ALA A 903 12.37 -14.74 -22.40
N THR A 904 12.33 -13.66 -23.20
CA THR A 904 12.28 -13.72 -24.66
C THR A 904 13.50 -14.44 -25.24
N ARG A 905 14.70 -14.15 -24.70
CA ARG A 905 15.95 -14.79 -25.15
C ARG A 905 16.00 -16.27 -24.78
N LEU A 906 15.50 -16.62 -23.60
CA LEU A 906 15.41 -18.02 -23.15
C LEU A 906 14.36 -18.80 -23.93
N LEU A 907 13.23 -18.16 -24.25
CA LEU A 907 12.19 -18.76 -25.07
C LEU A 907 12.67 -18.97 -26.51
N ALA A 908 13.47 -18.03 -27.06
CA ALA A 908 14.08 -18.18 -28.38
C ALA A 908 15.01 -19.40 -28.46
N SER A 909 15.83 -19.66 -27.43
CA SER A 909 16.70 -20.85 -27.39
C SER A 909 15.90 -22.15 -27.16
N ALA A 910 14.86 -22.13 -26.31
CA ALA A 910 13.92 -23.24 -26.15
C ALA A 910 13.14 -23.54 -27.45
N GLY A 911 12.88 -22.52 -28.26
CA GLY A 911 12.27 -22.64 -29.58
C GLY A 911 13.10 -23.51 -30.53
N ILE A 912 14.42 -23.32 -30.58
CA ILE A 912 15.33 -24.15 -31.40
C ILE A 912 15.27 -25.62 -30.96
N MET A 913 15.29 -25.88 -29.66
CA MET A 913 15.18 -27.23 -29.11
C MET A 913 13.84 -27.89 -29.44
N SER A 914 12.75 -27.11 -29.43
CA SER A 914 11.42 -27.57 -29.79
C SER A 914 11.33 -27.98 -31.26
N VAL A 915 12.00 -27.26 -32.16
CA VAL A 915 12.09 -27.63 -33.59
C VAL A 915 12.80 -28.98 -33.76
N VAL A 916 13.91 -29.22 -33.07
CA VAL A 916 14.64 -30.49 -33.14
C VAL A 916 13.77 -31.67 -32.69
N VAL A 917 13.06 -31.51 -31.57
CA VAL A 917 12.14 -32.53 -31.05
C VAL A 917 10.96 -32.75 -32.01
N GLY A 918 10.40 -31.67 -32.56
CA GLY A 918 9.32 -31.73 -33.54
C GLY A 918 9.72 -32.47 -34.82
N LEU A 919 10.92 -32.21 -35.33
CA LEU A 919 11.48 -32.91 -36.49
C LEU A 919 11.70 -34.41 -36.19
N GLY A 920 12.17 -34.75 -34.98
CA GLY A 920 12.32 -36.14 -34.57
C GLY A 920 10.99 -36.91 -34.44
N ALA A 921 9.91 -36.21 -34.08
CA ALA A 921 8.57 -36.78 -33.93
C ALA A 921 7.74 -36.77 -35.22
N GLN A 922 8.23 -36.18 -36.31
CA GLN A 922 7.48 -35.97 -37.56
C GLN A 922 6.90 -37.27 -38.12
N SER A 923 7.66 -38.37 -38.12
CA SER A 923 7.21 -39.67 -38.64
C SER A 923 6.07 -40.27 -37.82
N LEU A 924 6.13 -40.14 -36.49
CA LEU A 924 5.10 -40.61 -35.57
C LEU A 924 3.77 -39.88 -35.77
N VAL A 925 3.82 -38.55 -35.93
CA VAL A 925 2.63 -37.74 -36.21
C VAL A 925 2.04 -38.12 -37.56
N GLY A 926 2.88 -38.34 -38.58
CA GLY A 926 2.46 -38.83 -39.88
C GLY A 926 1.72 -40.18 -39.80
N ASP A 927 2.24 -41.13 -39.02
CA ASP A 927 1.60 -42.44 -38.82
C ASP A 927 0.21 -42.32 -38.18
N ILE A 928 0.06 -41.46 -37.18
CA ILE A 928 -1.21 -41.27 -36.46
C ILE A 928 -2.26 -40.65 -37.40
N LEU A 929 -1.89 -39.58 -38.12
CA LEU A 929 -2.79 -38.92 -39.05
C LEU A 929 -3.21 -39.86 -40.19
N ALA A 930 -2.25 -40.57 -40.79
CA ALA A 930 -2.54 -41.57 -41.82
C ALA A 930 -3.48 -42.67 -41.29
N GLY A 931 -3.27 -43.14 -40.05
CA GLY A 931 -4.16 -44.12 -39.42
C GLY A 931 -5.59 -43.62 -39.23
N ILE A 932 -5.76 -42.37 -38.79
CA ILE A 932 -7.08 -41.75 -38.64
C ILE A 932 -7.77 -41.63 -40.00
N PHE A 933 -7.07 -41.17 -41.05
CA PHE A 933 -7.63 -41.06 -42.40
C PHE A 933 -8.03 -42.43 -42.97
N LEU A 934 -7.22 -43.48 -42.78
CA LEU A 934 -7.56 -44.83 -43.24
C LEU A 934 -8.88 -45.34 -42.65
N VAL A 935 -9.12 -45.07 -41.36
CA VAL A 935 -10.36 -45.48 -40.66
C VAL A 935 -11.53 -44.57 -41.04
N MET A 936 -11.31 -43.25 -41.11
CA MET A 936 -12.37 -42.29 -41.42
C MET A 936 -12.86 -42.35 -42.87
N GLU A 937 -11.95 -42.50 -43.83
CA GLU A 937 -12.29 -42.57 -45.25
C GLU A 937 -12.84 -43.96 -45.63
N GLY A 938 -12.60 -44.99 -44.82
CA GLY A 938 -13.04 -46.35 -45.09
C GLY A 938 -12.35 -46.98 -46.30
N SER A 939 -11.14 -46.52 -46.65
CA SER A 939 -10.39 -46.98 -47.82
C SER A 939 -9.98 -48.47 -47.73
N ILE A 940 -9.84 -48.99 -46.50
CA ILE A 940 -9.57 -50.40 -46.18
C ILE A 940 -10.30 -50.79 -44.89
N HIS A 941 -10.79 -52.03 -44.82
CA HIS A 941 -11.43 -52.58 -43.62
C HIS A 941 -10.67 -53.79 -43.08
N VAL A 942 -10.85 -54.06 -41.78
CA VAL A 942 -10.35 -55.30 -41.17
C VAL A 942 -11.02 -56.48 -41.87
N GLY A 943 -10.21 -57.39 -42.41
CA GLY A 943 -10.66 -58.53 -43.20
C GLY A 943 -10.48 -58.38 -44.71
N ASP A 944 -10.22 -57.17 -45.23
CA ASP A 944 -9.93 -56.94 -46.65
C ASP A 944 -8.55 -57.50 -47.01
N TYR A 945 -8.42 -57.97 -48.25
CA TYR A 945 -7.16 -58.33 -48.89
C TYR A 945 -6.56 -57.12 -49.61
N ILE A 946 -5.29 -56.85 -49.33
CA ILE A 946 -4.55 -55.74 -49.91
C ILE A 946 -3.24 -56.23 -50.54
N LEU A 947 -2.76 -55.50 -51.55
CA LEU A 947 -1.44 -55.67 -52.15
C LEU A 947 -0.58 -54.45 -51.78
N ILE A 948 0.49 -54.70 -51.01
CA ILE A 948 1.48 -53.68 -50.61
C ILE A 948 2.87 -54.22 -50.91
N ASN A 949 3.69 -53.48 -51.66
CA ASN A 949 5.06 -53.86 -52.03
C ASN A 949 5.15 -55.30 -52.60
N ASP A 950 4.26 -55.63 -53.54
CA ASP A 950 4.12 -56.95 -54.17
C ASP A 950 3.73 -58.11 -53.24
N VAL A 951 3.41 -57.82 -51.98
CA VAL A 951 2.94 -58.81 -51.01
C VAL A 951 1.43 -58.69 -50.84
N ARG A 952 0.73 -59.80 -51.05
CA ARG A 952 -0.72 -59.91 -50.81
C ARG A 952 -0.98 -60.40 -49.40
N GLY A 953 -1.90 -59.77 -48.72
CA GLY A 953 -2.32 -60.26 -47.41
C GLY A 953 -3.64 -59.71 -46.95
N ARG A 954 -4.19 -60.37 -45.94
CA ARG A 954 -5.47 -60.02 -45.32
C ARG A 954 -5.23 -59.11 -44.12
N ILE A 955 -5.92 -57.98 -44.04
CA ILE A 955 -5.83 -57.08 -42.89
C ILE A 955 -6.39 -57.78 -41.65
N THR A 956 -5.58 -57.82 -40.60
CA THR A 956 -5.97 -58.40 -39.30
C THR A 956 -6.33 -57.32 -38.28
N GLU A 957 -5.60 -56.20 -38.28
CA GLU A 957 -5.80 -55.10 -37.33
C GLU A 957 -5.39 -53.77 -37.97
N ILE A 958 -6.23 -52.75 -37.86
CA ILE A 958 -5.87 -51.36 -38.18
C ILE A 958 -5.70 -50.63 -36.85
N GLY A 959 -4.46 -50.38 -36.46
CA GLY A 959 -4.12 -49.61 -35.28
C GLY A 959 -3.91 -48.13 -35.61
N LEU A 960 -3.85 -47.29 -34.56
CA LEU A 960 -3.67 -45.84 -34.72
C LEU A 960 -2.36 -45.47 -35.44
N ARG A 961 -1.26 -46.20 -35.18
CA ARG A 961 0.08 -45.95 -35.77
C ARG A 961 0.45 -46.95 -36.87
N THR A 962 -0.03 -48.18 -36.76
CA THR A 962 0.42 -49.29 -37.61
C THR A 962 -0.75 -50.14 -38.04
N THR A 963 -0.71 -50.62 -39.27
CA THR A 963 -1.65 -51.61 -39.79
C THR A 963 -0.96 -52.97 -39.86
N ARG A 964 -1.70 -54.02 -39.50
CA ARG A 964 -1.24 -55.40 -39.52
C ARG A 964 -2.00 -56.20 -40.56
N TYR A 965 -1.29 -56.99 -41.34
CA TYR A 965 -1.87 -57.89 -42.31
C TYR A 965 -1.14 -59.23 -42.32
N GLU A 966 -1.86 -60.28 -42.66
CA GLU A 966 -1.39 -61.65 -42.71
C GLU A 966 -1.16 -62.06 -44.17
N ASP A 967 0.07 -62.44 -44.49
CA ASP A 967 0.48 -62.93 -45.82
C ASP A 967 0.00 -64.38 -46.04
N ILE A 968 0.08 -64.89 -47.28
CA ILE A 968 -0.26 -66.28 -47.64
C ILE A 968 0.49 -67.34 -46.80
N ASN A 969 1.69 -66.99 -46.34
CA ASN A 969 2.53 -67.82 -45.48
C ASN A 969 2.16 -67.72 -43.99
N GLN A 970 1.01 -67.13 -43.64
CA GLN A 970 0.54 -66.89 -42.26
C GLN A 970 1.46 -65.99 -41.42
N ASN A 971 2.29 -65.17 -42.07
CA ASN A 971 3.16 -64.21 -41.39
C ASN A 971 2.40 -62.91 -41.13
N ILE A 972 2.37 -62.45 -39.88
CA ILE A 972 1.83 -61.13 -39.52
C ILE A 972 2.88 -60.07 -39.85
N ARG A 973 2.60 -59.27 -40.88
CA ARG A 973 3.41 -58.10 -41.23
C ARG A 973 2.83 -56.85 -40.59
N ILE A 974 3.70 -56.00 -40.07
CA ILE A 974 3.36 -54.73 -39.42
C ILE A 974 3.99 -53.62 -40.23
N ILE A 975 3.18 -52.67 -40.70
CA ILE A 975 3.64 -51.51 -41.47
C ILE A 975 3.18 -50.22 -40.79
N GLY A 976 4.02 -49.18 -40.81
CA GLY A 976 3.63 -47.85 -40.37
C GLY A 976 2.55 -47.29 -41.29
N ASN A 977 1.53 -46.64 -40.75
CA ASN A 977 0.44 -46.11 -41.56
C ASN A 977 0.94 -45.05 -42.57
N ASN A 978 1.97 -44.26 -42.21
CA ASN A 978 2.60 -43.27 -43.09
C ASN A 978 3.45 -43.91 -44.22
N GLU A 979 3.88 -45.16 -44.02
CA GLU A 979 4.63 -45.91 -45.03
C GLU A 979 3.72 -46.51 -46.11
N MET A 980 2.41 -46.66 -45.85
CA MET A 980 1.41 -47.14 -46.80
C MET A 980 0.98 -46.07 -47.82
N LYS A 981 1.97 -45.48 -48.53
CA LYS A 981 1.74 -44.42 -49.52
C LYS A 981 0.97 -44.90 -50.76
N SER A 982 1.11 -46.18 -51.12
CA SER A 982 0.44 -46.79 -52.27
C SER A 982 0.10 -48.24 -51.95
N PHE A 983 -1.17 -48.58 -52.04
CA PHE A 983 -1.69 -49.93 -51.86
C PHE A 983 -2.86 -50.17 -52.81
N ALA A 984 -3.11 -51.43 -53.16
CA ALA A 984 -4.32 -51.81 -53.90
C ALA A 984 -5.23 -52.66 -53.00
N ASN A 985 -6.46 -52.19 -52.75
CA ASN A 985 -7.48 -52.99 -52.08
C ASN A 985 -8.08 -53.97 -53.09
N MET A 986 -7.82 -55.26 -52.88
CA MET A 986 -8.25 -56.35 -53.76
C MET A 986 -9.63 -56.90 -53.38
N SER A 987 -10.25 -56.39 -52.31
CA SER A 987 -11.56 -56.85 -51.82
C SER A 987 -12.73 -55.92 -52.18
N MET A 988 -12.46 -54.69 -52.65
CA MET A 988 -13.52 -53.76 -53.08
C MET A 988 -14.32 -54.25 -54.29
N LYS A 989 -13.72 -55.08 -55.14
CA LYS A 989 -14.36 -55.73 -56.30
C LYS A 989 -13.94 -57.18 -56.34
N TYR A 990 -14.70 -58.00 -57.06
CA TYR A 990 -14.28 -59.38 -57.33
C TYR A 990 -12.95 -59.40 -58.07
N SER A 991 -12.08 -60.29 -57.63
CA SER A 991 -10.78 -60.49 -58.24
C SER A 991 -10.92 -61.21 -59.55
N VAL A 992 -10.27 -60.65 -60.57
CA VAL A 992 -10.17 -61.28 -61.89
C VAL A 992 -8.90 -62.13 -61.90
N VAL A 993 -9.05 -63.38 -62.32
CA VAL A 993 -7.95 -64.31 -62.55
C VAL A 993 -7.86 -64.57 -64.05
N PHE A 994 -6.66 -64.36 -64.60
CA PHE A 994 -6.31 -64.82 -65.94
C PHE A 994 -5.43 -66.05 -65.79
N TYR A 995 -5.80 -67.09 -66.51
CA TYR A 995 -5.11 -68.37 -66.45
C TYR A 995 -4.83 -68.88 -67.87
N TYR A 996 -3.65 -69.45 -68.10
CA TYR A 996 -3.20 -69.86 -69.42
C TYR A 996 -3.12 -71.39 -69.49
N ILE A 997 -3.88 -71.98 -70.41
CA ILE A 997 -4.00 -73.43 -70.57
C ILE A 997 -3.32 -73.83 -71.88
N PRO A 998 -2.27 -74.66 -71.84
CA PRO A 998 -1.58 -75.09 -73.04
C PRO A 998 -2.39 -76.15 -73.79
N VAL A 999 -2.54 -75.97 -75.10
CA VAL A 999 -3.21 -76.90 -76.02
C VAL A 999 -2.27 -77.24 -77.18
N PRO A 1000 -2.22 -78.47 -77.72
CA PRO A 1000 -1.34 -78.83 -78.83
C PRO A 1000 -1.59 -78.03 -80.12
N TYR A 1001 -0.59 -77.97 -81.00
CA TYR A 1001 -0.67 -77.25 -82.29
C TYR A 1001 -1.69 -77.81 -83.29
N ASN A 1002 -2.04 -79.09 -83.14
CA ASN A 1002 -2.87 -79.85 -84.08
C ASN A 1002 -4.35 -79.93 -83.69
N GLU A 1003 -4.78 -79.21 -82.65
CA GLU A 1003 -6.17 -79.17 -82.19
C GLU A 1003 -6.98 -78.00 -82.81
N ASP A 1004 -8.31 -78.13 -82.85
CA ASP A 1004 -9.22 -77.07 -83.33
C ASP A 1004 -9.56 -76.08 -82.20
N TYR A 1005 -8.81 -74.97 -82.11
CA TYR A 1005 -9.02 -73.96 -81.06
C TYR A 1005 -10.40 -73.30 -81.05
N PRO A 1006 -10.99 -72.89 -82.20
CA PRO A 1006 -12.39 -72.46 -82.23
C PRO A 1006 -13.37 -73.47 -81.62
N ALA A 1007 -13.20 -74.76 -81.90
CA ALA A 1007 -14.03 -75.82 -81.32
C ALA A 1007 -13.80 -75.97 -79.81
N ILE A 1008 -12.55 -76.00 -79.36
CA ILE A 1008 -12.19 -76.08 -77.92
C ILE A 1008 -12.70 -74.87 -77.16
N ARG A 1009 -12.58 -73.66 -77.71
CA ARG A 1009 -13.10 -72.43 -77.11
C ARG A 1009 -14.62 -72.50 -76.95
N LYS A 1010 -15.33 -72.98 -77.97
CA LYS A 1010 -16.80 -73.13 -77.92
C LYS A 1010 -17.21 -74.18 -76.88
N LEU A 1011 -16.47 -75.29 -76.80
CA LEU A 1011 -16.67 -76.33 -75.80
C LEU A 1011 -16.45 -75.79 -74.38
N LEU A 1012 -15.29 -75.20 -74.10
CA LEU A 1012 -14.96 -74.63 -72.78
C LEU A 1012 -15.99 -73.58 -72.35
N ASN A 1013 -16.37 -72.65 -73.24
CA ASN A 1013 -17.38 -71.64 -72.91
C ASN A 1013 -18.77 -72.24 -72.66
N LYS A 1014 -19.11 -73.38 -73.28
CA LYS A 1014 -20.37 -74.09 -73.02
C LYS A 1014 -20.34 -74.76 -71.63
N GLU A 1015 -19.29 -75.53 -71.34
CA GLU A 1015 -19.12 -76.23 -70.06
C GLU A 1015 -18.96 -75.25 -68.88
N PHE A 1016 -18.34 -74.10 -69.11
CA PHE A 1016 -18.18 -73.06 -68.08
C PHE A 1016 -19.50 -72.43 -67.62
N ILE A 1017 -20.56 -72.45 -68.44
CA ILE A 1017 -21.89 -72.02 -68.02
C ILE A 1017 -22.44 -72.96 -66.95
N GLU A 1018 -22.34 -74.28 -67.18
CA GLU A 1018 -22.79 -75.30 -66.24
C GLU A 1018 -21.95 -75.32 -64.94
N LEU A 1019 -20.64 -75.12 -65.05
CA LEU A 1019 -19.75 -75.00 -63.90
C LEU A 1019 -20.07 -73.77 -63.03
N TYR A 1020 -20.46 -72.66 -63.65
CA TYR A 1020 -20.87 -71.45 -62.93
C TYR A 1020 -22.15 -71.68 -62.13
N GLU A 1021 -23.14 -72.38 -62.69
CA GLU A 1021 -24.39 -72.71 -62.00
C GLU A 1021 -24.15 -73.65 -60.80
N THR A 1022 -23.15 -74.53 -60.91
CA THR A 1022 -22.85 -75.55 -59.89
C THR A 1022 -21.93 -75.05 -58.78
N ASN A 1023 -21.01 -74.10 -59.06
CA ASN A 1023 -20.04 -73.61 -58.07
C ASN A 1023 -20.21 -72.12 -57.72
N ARG A 1024 -20.73 -71.86 -56.52
CA ARG A 1024 -20.96 -70.51 -55.96
C ARG A 1024 -19.69 -69.68 -55.69
N ALA A 1025 -18.51 -70.29 -55.73
CA ALA A 1025 -17.24 -69.59 -55.56
C ALA A 1025 -16.86 -68.76 -56.81
N LEU A 1026 -17.42 -69.10 -57.97
CA LEU A 1026 -17.32 -68.31 -59.19
C LEU A 1026 -18.31 -67.14 -59.11
N LYS A 1027 -17.82 -65.92 -59.25
CA LYS A 1027 -18.63 -64.69 -59.16
C LYS A 1027 -18.97 -64.08 -60.51
N GLY A 1028 -18.57 -64.75 -61.59
CA GLY A 1028 -18.97 -64.49 -62.95
C GLY A 1028 -18.68 -65.71 -63.82
N ILE A 1029 -19.38 -65.82 -64.95
CA ILE A 1029 -19.22 -66.95 -65.88
C ILE A 1029 -17.76 -66.99 -66.37
N PRO A 1030 -17.01 -68.09 -66.13
CA PRO A 1030 -15.68 -68.25 -66.71
C PRO A 1030 -15.74 -68.17 -68.23
N SER A 1031 -14.72 -67.58 -68.84
CA SER A 1031 -14.69 -67.39 -70.30
C SER A 1031 -13.30 -67.69 -70.85
N CYS A 1032 -13.27 -68.47 -71.92
CA CYS A 1032 -12.09 -68.62 -72.77
C CYS A 1032 -12.05 -67.45 -73.76
N LEU A 1033 -11.11 -66.53 -73.55
CA LEU A 1033 -10.95 -65.31 -74.35
C LEU A 1033 -10.36 -65.61 -75.73
N GLY A 1034 -9.55 -66.67 -75.84
CA GLY A 1034 -8.90 -67.09 -77.08
C GLY A 1034 -7.42 -67.41 -76.87
N ILE A 1035 -6.67 -67.45 -77.97
CA ILE A 1035 -5.22 -67.68 -77.97
C ILE A 1035 -4.51 -66.45 -77.38
N GLN A 1036 -3.72 -66.66 -76.34
CA GLN A 1036 -2.86 -65.61 -75.75
C GLN A 1036 -1.48 -65.59 -76.39
N GLN A 1037 -0.86 -66.76 -76.49
CA GLN A 1037 0.53 -66.92 -76.89
C GLN A 1037 0.76 -68.25 -77.60
N PHE A 1038 1.70 -68.25 -78.54
CA PHE A 1038 2.27 -69.45 -79.16
C PHE A 1038 3.54 -69.84 -78.38
N SER A 1039 3.53 -71.01 -77.75
CA SER A 1039 4.61 -71.57 -76.94
C SER A 1039 5.36 -72.66 -77.72
N GLU A 1040 6.49 -73.16 -77.21
CA GLU A 1040 7.41 -74.05 -77.98
C GLU A 1040 6.75 -75.33 -78.51
N SER A 1041 5.83 -75.93 -77.76
CA SER A 1041 5.09 -77.14 -78.16
C SER A 1041 3.59 -77.05 -77.88
N SER A 1042 3.08 -75.85 -77.58
CA SER A 1042 1.67 -75.61 -77.27
C SER A 1042 1.22 -74.23 -77.74
N VAL A 1043 -0.09 -74.06 -77.83
CA VAL A 1043 -0.79 -72.80 -77.97
C VAL A 1043 -1.54 -72.55 -76.67
N ASP A 1044 -1.24 -71.46 -76.01
CA ASP A 1044 -1.77 -71.17 -74.68
C ASP A 1044 -3.07 -70.38 -74.80
N LEU A 1045 -4.18 -71.00 -74.40
CA LEU A 1045 -5.50 -70.38 -74.36
C LEU A 1045 -5.69 -69.63 -73.04
N CYS A 1046 -6.16 -68.39 -73.10
CA CYS A 1046 -6.48 -67.59 -71.92
C CYS A 1046 -7.91 -67.89 -71.43
N VAL A 1047 -8.02 -68.34 -70.20
CA VAL A 1047 -9.27 -68.46 -69.46
C VAL A 1047 -9.31 -67.40 -68.36
N LYS A 1048 -10.39 -66.62 -68.38
CA LYS A 1048 -10.69 -65.57 -67.42
C LYS A 1048 -11.85 -66.02 -66.54
N PHE A 1049 -11.68 -65.93 -65.23
CA PHE A 1049 -12.76 -66.14 -64.26
C PHE A 1049 -12.69 -65.11 -63.13
N MET A 1050 -13.80 -64.96 -62.41
CA MET A 1050 -13.93 -64.02 -61.31
C MET A 1050 -14.24 -64.76 -60.01
N CYS A 1051 -13.61 -64.37 -58.92
CA CYS A 1051 -13.82 -64.94 -57.59
C CYS A 1051 -13.62 -63.89 -56.49
N GLU A 1052 -13.94 -64.25 -55.26
CA GLU A 1052 -13.48 -63.49 -54.09
C GLU A 1052 -11.97 -63.66 -53.91
N GLU A 1053 -11.23 -62.62 -53.49
CA GLU A 1053 -9.76 -62.70 -53.39
C GLU A 1053 -9.30 -63.77 -52.38
N GLY A 1054 -10.02 -63.95 -51.27
CA GLY A 1054 -9.70 -64.98 -50.28
C GLY A 1054 -9.82 -66.41 -50.80
N ALA A 1055 -10.69 -66.65 -51.79
CA ALA A 1055 -10.89 -67.97 -52.41
C ALA A 1055 -10.08 -68.14 -53.71
N ARG A 1056 -9.23 -67.16 -54.08
CA ARG A 1056 -8.57 -67.11 -55.39
C ARG A 1056 -7.81 -68.38 -55.74
N LEU A 1057 -7.02 -68.90 -54.79
CA LEU A 1057 -6.20 -70.10 -55.01
C LEU A 1057 -7.05 -71.36 -55.10
N ASP A 1058 -8.09 -71.46 -54.27
CA ASP A 1058 -8.98 -72.61 -54.25
C ASP A 1058 -9.80 -72.68 -55.54
N VAL A 1059 -10.33 -71.54 -56.01
CA VAL A 1059 -11.03 -71.45 -57.29
C VAL A 1059 -10.08 -71.70 -58.45
N GLN A 1060 -8.83 -71.21 -58.39
CA GLN A 1060 -7.84 -71.50 -59.42
C GLN A 1060 -7.57 -73.01 -59.55
N ARG A 1061 -7.30 -73.69 -58.43
CA ARG A 1061 -7.11 -75.15 -58.38
C ARG A 1061 -8.34 -75.91 -58.86
N PHE A 1062 -9.52 -75.49 -58.42
CA PHE A 1062 -10.78 -76.06 -58.89
C PHE A 1062 -10.91 -75.92 -60.41
N MET A 1063 -10.64 -74.74 -60.98
CA MET A 1063 -10.71 -74.50 -62.42
C MET A 1063 -9.75 -75.40 -63.18
N TYR A 1064 -8.51 -75.59 -62.70
CA TYR A 1064 -7.58 -76.56 -63.29
C TYR A 1064 -8.16 -77.96 -63.34
N ASP A 1065 -8.70 -78.46 -62.23
CA ASP A 1065 -9.27 -79.81 -62.15
C ASP A 1065 -10.46 -79.97 -63.10
N GLN A 1066 -11.32 -78.95 -63.21
CA GLN A 1066 -12.46 -78.98 -64.13
C GLN A 1066 -12.02 -78.94 -65.60
N ILE A 1067 -11.05 -78.09 -65.95
CA ILE A 1067 -10.50 -78.00 -67.30
C ILE A 1067 -9.85 -79.33 -67.69
N MET A 1068 -9.08 -79.93 -66.78
CA MET A 1068 -8.47 -81.24 -66.96
C MET A 1068 -9.53 -82.30 -67.26
N ARG A 1069 -10.62 -82.32 -66.47
CA ARG A 1069 -11.74 -83.24 -66.69
C ARG A 1069 -12.38 -83.04 -68.06
N ILE A 1070 -12.68 -81.80 -68.43
CA ILE A 1070 -13.28 -81.47 -69.75
C ILE A 1070 -12.38 -81.94 -70.88
N PHE A 1071 -11.06 -81.76 -70.78
CA PHE A 1071 -10.10 -82.20 -71.79
C PHE A 1071 -10.07 -83.73 -71.90
N MET A 1072 -10.05 -84.46 -70.78
CA MET A 1072 -10.09 -85.92 -70.77
C MET A 1072 -11.39 -86.48 -71.36
N GLU A 1073 -12.54 -85.93 -71.00
CA GLU A 1073 -13.86 -86.39 -71.48
C GLU A 1073 -14.05 -86.17 -72.99
N ASN A 1074 -13.38 -85.17 -73.55
CA ASN A 1074 -13.48 -84.81 -74.97
C ASN A 1074 -12.26 -85.28 -75.80
N ASN A 1075 -11.38 -86.12 -75.25
CA ASN A 1075 -10.15 -86.63 -75.89
C ASN A 1075 -9.18 -85.55 -76.40
N ILE A 1076 -9.15 -84.39 -75.74
CA ILE A 1076 -8.19 -83.32 -76.04
C ILE A 1076 -6.87 -83.69 -75.38
N THR A 1077 -5.79 -83.76 -76.17
CA THR A 1077 -4.48 -84.17 -75.65
C THR A 1077 -3.81 -83.01 -74.92
N ILE A 1078 -3.18 -83.29 -73.77
CA ILE A 1078 -2.36 -82.28 -73.07
C ILE A 1078 -0.99 -82.27 -73.74
N PRO A 1079 -0.49 -81.10 -74.16
CA PRO A 1079 0.76 -81.05 -74.90
C PRO A 1079 1.92 -81.43 -73.98
N PHE A 1080 2.62 -82.51 -74.37
CA PHE A 1080 3.96 -82.77 -73.88
C PHE A 1080 4.95 -81.96 -74.72
N ASN A 1081 6.18 -81.81 -74.23
CA ASN A 1081 7.25 -81.21 -75.02
C ASN A 1081 7.46 -82.04 -76.30
N GLN A 1082 7.31 -81.40 -77.47
CA GLN A 1082 7.49 -82.02 -78.77
C GLN A 1082 8.88 -81.66 -79.31
N LEU A 1083 9.67 -82.67 -79.61
CA LEU A 1083 11.04 -82.49 -80.12
C LEU A 1083 11.18 -83.23 -81.45
N ASP A 1084 11.38 -82.47 -82.52
CA ASP A 1084 11.67 -83.02 -83.84
C ASP A 1084 13.14 -83.47 -83.89
N VAL A 1085 13.37 -84.78 -83.98
CA VAL A 1085 14.70 -85.38 -84.10
C VAL A 1085 14.95 -85.74 -85.57
N HIS A 1086 15.88 -85.06 -86.22
CA HIS A 1086 16.39 -85.47 -87.53
C HIS A 1086 17.54 -86.48 -87.35
N ILE A 1087 17.30 -87.75 -87.67
CA ILE A 1087 18.31 -88.82 -87.61
C ILE A 1087 18.93 -89.00 -89.00
N GLU A 1088 20.15 -88.51 -89.21
CA GLU A 1088 20.93 -88.83 -90.41
C GLU A 1088 21.49 -90.26 -90.31
N ARG A 1089 21.07 -91.16 -91.22
CA ARG A 1089 21.68 -92.49 -91.38
C ARG A 1089 22.82 -92.39 -92.39
N GLU A 1090 24.06 -92.38 -91.93
CA GLU A 1090 25.22 -92.65 -92.80
C GLU A 1090 25.16 -94.10 -93.32
N LEU A 1091 24.98 -94.24 -94.64
CA LEU A 1091 25.04 -95.52 -95.35
C LEU A 1091 26.46 -96.09 -95.29
N ARG A 1092 26.66 -97.18 -94.52
CA ARG A 1092 27.84 -98.05 -94.66
C ARG A 1092 27.66 -98.96 -95.88
N GLU A 1093 28.35 -98.68 -96.98
CA GLU A 1093 28.68 -99.68 -98.00
C GLU A 1093 30.15 -100.10 -97.86
N LYS A 1094 30.32 -101.41 -97.62
CA LYS A 1094 31.52 -102.29 -97.65
C LYS A 1094 32.91 -101.73 -97.38
#